data_AF-A0A672QCA0-F1
#
_entry.id   AF-A0A672QCA0-F1
#
_cell.length_a   1.000
_cell.length_b   1.000
_cell.length_c   1.000
_cell.angle_alpha   90.00
_cell.angle_beta   90.00
_cell.angle_gamma   90.00
#
_symmetry.space_group_name_H-M   'P 1'
#
loop_
_entity.id
_entity.type
_entity.pdbx_description
1 polymer ?
#
loop_
_entity_poly.entity_id
_entity_poly.type
_entity_poly.pdbx_seq_one_letter_code
_entity_poly.pdbx_strand_id
1 'polypeptide(L)'
;MEELDPEEQFLRDSRNGNLEGIQKLLMSKIKEEAKIDINCKGKSKSNHGWTPLHLACYFGHRDVVEALLKAGADVNLPNNVGDTPLHKAAFTGRKEVVMLLLQYDACASVINGMAQIPKDITQSAEIKSMLEAAERTEERKLEEQLLEAALVTLLTTCCSTLSLNHFDCTDLLGNTPLHCTAYRGQKQCAVKLLQHKANPNIKNKIDQTVFDLANDAEMKQIITGNVMKGMTRHVKMFEGPLWKSSRFFGWRSYWVVLLDGVLSWYPKRSDADSNTHRQGCKPLTQAQTKDNCYFTVRCFDDTVHHFKVSQKNDPESTRKVRFLSVLILTFLFHNILFYFFLFSCSSYVWQRAEACHQKLETEVLALLSMVKEDGLAEPVVQKLKEVCEASSETCSSLHQCLGLFSKQEGARSLKLEQELEKNKILSEALQTLATEHHELEQSVVKGSSPRSVLSEDEFHDALSDSDSEPALSSCEKAGHSYEDGEDFNSELYCSISSHLSGRMSREDRRGEEEDDDEVASVNGISNVYFLSKRMYVFSIQCVAAFAVSAVASQWERTGKPFNPLLGETYELVRDDLGFRLISEQVSHHPPVSAFHAEGLQKDFVFHGSIYPKLKFWGKSVEAEPKGIITLELPKHNEAYTWTNPTCCVHNIIVGQLWIEQYGSVEVINHRTGEKCCLSFKPCGLFGKELHKVEGYILDKSKKKVYNLYGKWTECMYIVDPATFETHRKNDKKASEDKKSSKQSSDSEETPQLDGDSLEVIPGSQLLWRIAPRPVNSAQMYNFTTFAMQLNELDKEIEVVIPKTDSRLRPDIQAMENGDIDLASEEKKRLEEKQRAARKNRSKSDDEWKMRWFHQGPNPHNGSQDWLFSNGYWDRDYSQLPDIY
;
A
#
# COMPACT_ATOMS: atom_id res chain seq x y z
N MET A 1 -38.17 32.41 22.05
CA MET A 1 -37.79 31.20 21.29
C MET A 1 -36.79 30.51 22.20
N GLU A 2 -37.14 29.36 22.79
CA GLU A 2 -36.23 28.68 23.74
C GLU A 2 -34.91 28.37 23.02
N GLU A 3 -33.79 28.84 23.57
CA GLU A 3 -32.45 28.48 23.08
C GLU A 3 -32.29 26.97 23.27
N LEU A 4 -32.23 26.24 22.16
CA LEU A 4 -31.99 24.81 22.17
C LEU A 4 -30.56 24.55 22.66
N ASP A 5 -30.40 23.53 23.51
CA ASP A 5 -29.11 22.99 23.92
C ASP A 5 -28.21 22.74 22.68
N PRO A 6 -26.92 23.14 22.68
CA PRO A 6 -26.05 23.02 21.52
C PRO A 6 -25.97 21.61 20.92
N GLU A 7 -26.06 20.55 21.73
CA GLU A 7 -26.11 19.16 21.25
C GLU A 7 -27.42 18.83 20.52
N GLU A 8 -28.57 19.29 21.02
CA GLU A 8 -29.87 19.11 20.36
C GLU A 8 -29.97 19.96 19.08
N GLN A 9 -29.36 21.14 19.05
CA GLN A 9 -29.23 21.94 17.83
C GLN A 9 -28.32 21.22 16.81
N PHE A 10 -27.20 20.63 17.25
CA PHE A 10 -26.29 19.85 16.41
C PHE A 10 -26.96 18.61 15.79
N LEU A 11 -27.77 17.89 16.58
CA LEU A 11 -28.60 16.78 16.10
C LEU A 11 -29.67 17.24 15.11
N ARG A 12 -30.33 18.38 15.37
CA ARG A 12 -31.35 18.96 14.50
C ARG A 12 -30.77 19.38 13.15
N ASP A 13 -29.62 20.05 13.15
CA ASP A 13 -28.95 20.48 11.92
C ASP A 13 -28.47 19.28 11.10
N SER A 14 -27.96 18.24 11.76
CA SER A 14 -27.56 16.99 11.10
C SER A 14 -28.74 16.25 10.46
N ARG A 15 -29.91 16.29 11.09
CA ARG A 15 -31.15 15.72 10.57
C ARG A 15 -31.68 16.47 9.35
N ASN A 16 -31.58 17.79 9.36
CA ASN A 16 -32.12 18.65 8.31
C ASN A 16 -31.15 18.90 7.15
N GLY A 17 -29.89 18.48 7.28
CA GLY A 17 -28.86 18.72 6.26
C GLY A 17 -28.30 20.14 6.29
N ASN A 18 -28.40 20.83 7.42
CA ASN A 18 -27.94 22.21 7.57
C ASN A 18 -26.42 22.24 7.79
N LEU A 19 -25.66 22.21 6.70
CA LEU A 19 -24.19 22.21 6.72
C LEU A 19 -23.62 23.46 7.40
N GLU A 20 -24.16 24.64 7.11
CA GLU A 20 -23.71 25.91 7.69
C GLU A 20 -23.87 25.92 9.23
N GLY A 21 -24.99 25.39 9.74
CA GLY A 21 -25.23 25.23 11.17
C GLY A 21 -24.22 24.29 11.83
N ILE A 22 -23.94 23.15 11.19
CA ILE A 22 -22.93 22.19 11.65
C ILE A 22 -21.53 22.79 11.66
N GLN A 23 -21.12 23.46 10.58
CA GLN A 23 -19.82 24.12 10.50
C GLN A 23 -19.68 25.22 11.57
N LYS A 24 -20.73 26.02 11.81
CA LYS A 24 -20.72 27.05 12.86
C LYS A 24 -20.52 26.44 14.25
N LEU A 25 -21.21 25.35 14.57
CA LEU A 25 -21.08 24.66 15.85
C LEU A 25 -19.72 23.97 16.00
N LEU A 26 -19.18 23.38 14.94
CA LEU A 26 -17.82 22.81 14.92
C LEU A 26 -16.74 23.88 15.11
N MET A 27 -16.88 25.04 14.46
CA MET A 27 -15.94 26.16 14.63
C MET A 27 -16.01 26.76 16.04
N SER A 28 -17.20 26.82 16.64
CA SER A 28 -17.36 27.25 18.05
C SER A 28 -16.71 26.25 19.03
N LYS A 29 -16.72 24.95 18.71
CA LYS A 29 -15.96 23.93 19.45
C LYS A 29 -14.43 24.13 19.32
N ILE A 30 -13.94 24.42 18.12
CA ILE A 30 -12.50 24.69 17.87
C ILE A 30 -12.03 25.93 18.63
N LYS A 31 -12.88 26.95 18.77
CA LYS A 31 -12.60 28.16 19.55
C LYS A 31 -12.79 27.99 21.07
N GLU A 32 -13.07 26.77 21.54
CA GLU A 32 -13.42 26.44 22.94
C GLU A 32 -14.62 27.21 23.52
N GLU A 33 -15.41 27.87 22.67
CA GLU A 33 -16.59 28.65 23.06
C GLU A 33 -17.78 27.75 23.43
N ALA A 34 -17.82 26.53 22.90
CA ALA A 34 -18.86 25.54 23.17
C ALA A 34 -18.29 24.12 23.35
N LYS A 35 -18.68 23.45 24.44
CA LYS A 35 -18.30 22.05 24.70
C LYS A 35 -19.31 21.10 24.06
N ILE A 36 -19.07 20.72 22.80
CA ILE A 36 -19.95 19.84 22.02
C ILE A 36 -19.30 18.47 21.82
N ASP A 37 -19.97 17.40 22.24
CA ASP A 37 -19.63 16.02 21.85
C ASP A 37 -20.16 15.75 20.43
N ILE A 38 -19.25 15.45 19.49
CA ILE A 38 -19.62 15.16 18.09
C ILE A 38 -20.39 13.84 17.99
N ASN A 39 -20.16 12.95 18.96
CA ASN A 39 -20.82 11.66 19.09
C ASN A 39 -22.02 11.71 20.04
N CYS A 40 -22.53 12.91 20.36
CA CYS A 40 -23.66 13.08 21.27
C CYS A 40 -24.85 12.21 20.82
N LYS A 41 -25.56 11.61 21.78
CA LYS A 41 -26.76 10.82 21.49
C LYS A 41 -28.00 11.61 21.85
N GLY A 42 -28.96 11.66 20.92
CA GLY A 42 -30.24 12.32 21.16
C GLY A 42 -30.94 11.79 22.39
N LYS A 43 -31.46 12.70 23.22
CA LYS A 43 -32.15 12.37 24.48
C LYS A 43 -33.67 12.38 24.28
N SER A 44 -34.16 13.20 23.35
CA SER A 44 -35.57 13.31 22.96
C SER A 44 -36.14 12.03 22.32
N LYS A 45 -37.45 11.78 22.48
CA LYS A 45 -38.13 10.58 21.94
C LYS A 45 -37.94 10.41 20.42
N SER A 46 -37.74 11.49 19.68
CA SER A 46 -37.59 11.50 18.22
C SER A 46 -36.22 11.06 17.72
N ASN A 47 -35.16 11.18 18.54
CA ASN A 47 -33.77 10.89 18.16
C ASN A 47 -33.06 10.01 19.21
N HIS A 48 -33.83 9.32 20.07
CA HIS A 48 -33.29 8.67 21.27
C HIS A 48 -32.20 7.64 20.91
N GLY A 49 -30.97 7.89 21.33
CA GLY A 49 -29.83 7.02 21.10
C GLY A 49 -29.15 7.14 19.73
N TRP A 50 -29.60 8.05 18.86
CA TRP A 50 -28.98 8.33 17.56
C TRP A 50 -27.96 9.45 17.66
N THR A 51 -26.87 9.32 16.90
CA THR A 51 -25.83 10.35 16.79
C THR A 51 -26.11 11.29 15.60
N PRO A 52 -25.45 12.46 15.54
CA PRO A 52 -25.47 13.34 14.37
C PRO A 52 -25.21 12.58 13.06
N LEU A 53 -24.20 11.70 13.08
CA LEU A 53 -23.81 10.88 11.93
C LEU A 53 -24.92 9.89 11.51
N HIS A 54 -25.62 9.25 12.46
CA HIS A 54 -26.76 8.38 12.13
C HIS A 54 -27.88 9.14 11.43
N LEU A 55 -28.19 10.35 11.90
CA LEU A 55 -29.24 11.20 11.34
C LEU A 55 -28.86 11.62 9.92
N ALA A 56 -27.67 12.17 9.72
CA ALA A 56 -27.19 12.58 8.40
C ALA A 56 -27.17 11.40 7.42
N CYS A 57 -26.73 10.21 7.86
CA CYS A 57 -26.68 9.01 7.03
C CYS A 57 -28.06 8.47 6.65
N TYR A 58 -29.02 8.49 7.58
CA TYR A 58 -30.39 8.05 7.32
C TYR A 58 -31.12 8.96 6.33
N PHE A 59 -30.97 10.27 6.47
CA PHE A 59 -31.61 11.23 5.58
C PHE A 59 -30.87 11.41 4.25
N GLY A 60 -29.60 11.01 4.17
CA GLY A 60 -28.81 11.02 2.94
C GLY A 60 -28.03 12.32 2.69
N HIS A 61 -27.74 13.08 3.75
CA HIS A 61 -27.07 14.37 3.66
C HIS A 61 -25.56 14.20 3.54
N ARG A 62 -25.07 13.88 2.33
CA ARG A 62 -23.66 13.55 2.06
C ARG A 62 -22.68 14.59 2.60
N ASP A 63 -22.91 15.87 2.35
CA ASP A 63 -21.97 16.94 2.71
C ASP A 63 -21.86 17.09 4.24
N VAL A 64 -22.97 16.89 4.95
CA VAL A 64 -22.99 16.85 6.42
C VAL A 64 -22.27 15.61 6.95
N VAL A 65 -22.49 14.44 6.34
CA VAL A 65 -21.76 13.21 6.70
C VAL A 65 -20.25 13.42 6.56
N GLU A 66 -19.81 14.02 5.45
CA GLU A 66 -18.39 14.31 5.22
C GLU A 66 -17.82 15.29 6.24
N ALA A 67 -18.54 16.38 6.55
CA ALA A 67 -18.11 17.35 7.56
C ALA A 67 -18.00 16.73 8.96
N LEU A 68 -18.93 15.85 9.34
CA LEU A 68 -18.91 15.15 10.62
C LEU A 68 -17.74 14.16 10.72
N LEU A 69 -17.47 13.40 9.65
CA LEU A 69 -16.35 12.45 9.61
C LEU A 69 -14.99 13.18 9.66
N LYS A 70 -14.84 14.28 8.92
CA LYS A 70 -13.65 15.14 8.99
C LYS A 70 -13.42 15.73 10.37
N ALA A 71 -14.49 15.99 11.12
CA ALA A 71 -14.42 16.48 12.50
C ALA A 71 -14.16 15.36 13.53
N GLY A 72 -13.96 14.10 13.11
CA GLY A 72 -13.65 12.97 13.98
C GLY A 72 -14.86 12.27 14.59
N ALA A 73 -16.04 12.31 13.93
CA ALA A 73 -17.17 11.48 14.32
C ALA A 73 -16.81 9.98 14.22
N ASP A 74 -17.20 9.18 15.21
CA ASP A 74 -16.95 7.73 15.19
C ASP A 74 -17.90 7.05 14.19
N VAL A 75 -17.29 6.58 13.10
CA VAL A 75 -17.97 5.95 11.96
C VAL A 75 -18.67 4.63 12.33
N ASN A 76 -18.21 3.94 13.38
CA ASN A 76 -18.68 2.61 13.79
C ASN A 76 -19.50 2.64 15.08
N LEU A 77 -19.72 3.81 15.68
CA LEU A 77 -20.43 3.94 16.95
C LEU A 77 -21.87 3.40 16.84
N PRO A 78 -22.26 2.39 17.63
CA PRO A 78 -23.63 1.88 17.57
C PRO A 78 -24.63 2.79 18.30
N ASN A 79 -25.82 2.92 17.72
CA ASN A 79 -27.00 3.48 18.40
C ASN A 79 -27.54 2.51 19.46
N ASN A 80 -28.61 2.89 20.17
CA ASN A 80 -29.19 2.07 21.25
C ASN A 80 -29.79 0.72 20.80
N VAL A 81 -29.94 0.49 19.49
CA VAL A 81 -30.43 -0.77 18.89
C VAL A 81 -29.24 -1.57 18.30
N GLY A 82 -28.02 -1.06 18.39
CA GLY A 82 -26.82 -1.68 17.84
C GLY A 82 -26.60 -1.39 16.36
N ASP A 83 -27.41 -0.55 15.72
CA ASP A 83 -27.15 -0.14 14.33
C ASP A 83 -26.00 0.88 14.31
N THR A 84 -25.11 0.75 13.32
CA THR A 84 -24.10 1.77 13.01
C THR A 84 -24.63 2.78 11.98
N PRO A 85 -23.94 3.90 11.74
CA PRO A 85 -24.27 4.82 10.63
C PRO A 85 -24.37 4.11 9.27
N LEU A 86 -23.50 3.11 9.02
CA LEU A 86 -23.51 2.29 7.81
C LEU A 86 -24.81 1.47 7.69
N HIS A 87 -25.33 0.95 8.80
CA HIS A 87 -26.62 0.27 8.79
C HIS A 87 -27.74 1.22 8.34
N LYS A 88 -27.74 2.47 8.82
CA LYS A 88 -28.78 3.45 8.46
C LYS A 88 -28.69 3.90 7.01
N ALA A 89 -27.49 4.13 6.49
CA ALA A 89 -27.28 4.45 5.08
C ALA A 89 -27.69 3.27 4.16
N ALA A 90 -27.34 2.04 4.53
CA ALA A 90 -27.67 0.84 3.77
C ALA A 90 -29.19 0.54 3.77
N PHE A 91 -29.85 0.68 4.93
CA PHE A 91 -31.30 0.49 5.08
C PHE A 91 -32.11 1.48 4.21
N THR A 92 -31.66 2.73 4.14
CA THR A 92 -32.35 3.80 3.38
C THR A 92 -31.91 3.88 1.91
N GLY A 93 -30.97 3.03 1.48
CA GLY A 93 -30.53 2.96 0.08
C GLY A 93 -29.64 4.12 -0.36
N ARG A 94 -28.95 4.80 0.56
CA ARG A 94 -28.13 5.99 0.27
C ARG A 94 -26.74 5.61 -0.21
N LYS A 95 -26.63 5.20 -1.48
CA LYS A 95 -25.39 4.69 -2.09
C LYS A 95 -24.17 5.59 -1.87
N GLU A 96 -24.27 6.88 -2.18
CA GLU A 96 -23.16 7.83 -2.06
C GLU A 96 -22.67 7.97 -0.61
N VAL A 97 -23.59 7.89 0.36
CA VAL A 97 -23.25 7.91 1.78
C VAL A 97 -22.62 6.59 2.21
N VAL A 98 -23.11 5.45 1.72
CA VAL A 98 -22.47 4.14 1.96
C VAL A 98 -21.04 4.14 1.43
N MET A 99 -20.81 4.66 0.22
CA MET A 99 -19.46 4.81 -0.33
C MET A 99 -18.57 5.65 0.57
N LEU A 100 -19.07 6.83 1.00
CA LEU A 100 -18.34 7.75 1.85
C LEU A 100 -18.01 7.12 3.23
N LEU A 101 -18.94 6.41 3.85
CA LEU A 101 -18.68 5.74 5.13
C LEU A 101 -17.62 4.65 4.99
N LEU A 102 -17.67 3.84 3.93
CA LEU A 102 -16.66 2.81 3.67
C LEU A 102 -15.27 3.41 3.38
N GLN A 103 -15.20 4.63 2.80
CA GLN A 103 -13.94 5.36 2.62
C GLN A 103 -13.30 5.80 3.95
N TYR A 104 -14.11 6.01 4.98
CA TYR A 104 -13.66 6.35 6.34
C TYR A 104 -13.62 5.11 7.25
N ASP A 105 -13.32 3.94 6.71
CA ASP A 105 -13.14 2.67 7.44
C ASP A 105 -14.37 2.23 8.28
N ALA A 106 -15.58 2.48 7.78
CA ALA A 106 -16.78 1.84 8.33
C ALA A 106 -16.71 0.31 8.17
N CYS A 107 -16.89 -0.40 9.27
CA CYS A 107 -16.83 -1.86 9.30
C CYS A 107 -18.12 -2.46 8.73
N ALA A 108 -17.99 -3.27 7.67
CA ALA A 108 -19.13 -3.85 6.97
C ALA A 108 -19.68 -5.11 7.67
N SER A 109 -18.96 -5.65 8.66
CA SER A 109 -19.31 -6.89 9.36
C SER A 109 -19.94 -6.66 10.75
N VAL A 110 -20.20 -5.41 11.16
CA VAL A 110 -20.79 -5.13 12.49
C VAL A 110 -22.20 -5.70 12.54
N ILE A 111 -22.47 -6.50 13.58
CA ILE A 111 -23.77 -7.13 13.82
C ILE A 111 -24.59 -6.24 14.77
N ASN A 112 -25.77 -5.80 14.34
CA ASN A 112 -26.66 -5.02 15.19
C ASN A 112 -27.38 -5.86 16.26
N GLY A 113 -28.18 -5.23 17.13
CA GLY A 113 -28.94 -5.91 18.19
C GLY A 113 -29.99 -6.91 17.69
N MET A 114 -30.28 -6.94 16.39
CA MET A 114 -31.18 -7.89 15.72
C MET A 114 -30.43 -9.03 15.03
N ALA A 115 -29.11 -9.15 15.24
CA ALA A 115 -28.24 -10.12 14.59
C ALA A 115 -28.13 -9.97 13.06
N GLN A 116 -28.22 -8.74 12.55
CA GLN A 116 -28.12 -8.42 11.13
C GLN A 116 -26.89 -7.54 10.87
N ILE A 117 -26.26 -7.71 9.71
CA ILE A 117 -25.20 -6.82 9.22
C ILE A 117 -25.75 -5.84 8.16
N PRO A 118 -25.04 -4.76 7.78
CA PRO A 118 -25.54 -3.76 6.83
C PRO A 118 -26.04 -4.33 5.49
N LYS A 119 -25.48 -5.45 5.02
CA LYS A 119 -25.90 -6.10 3.77
C LYS A 119 -27.23 -6.84 3.87
N ASP A 120 -27.65 -7.24 5.08
CA ASP A 120 -28.89 -7.99 5.32
C ASP A 120 -30.11 -7.08 5.37
N ILE A 121 -29.90 -5.80 5.66
CA ILE A 121 -30.96 -4.80 5.83
C ILE A 121 -31.20 -3.96 4.56
N THR A 122 -30.25 -3.95 3.63
CA THR A 122 -30.41 -3.21 2.37
C THR A 122 -31.23 -3.99 1.35
N GLN A 123 -32.10 -3.29 0.63
CA GLN A 123 -32.85 -3.84 -0.51
C GLN A 123 -32.20 -3.51 -1.86
N SER A 124 -31.14 -2.69 -1.87
CA SER A 124 -30.44 -2.29 -3.10
C SER A 124 -29.37 -3.30 -3.48
N ALA A 125 -29.49 -3.87 -4.69
CA ALA A 125 -28.50 -4.82 -5.22
C ALA A 125 -27.10 -4.20 -5.36
N GLU A 126 -27.01 -2.92 -5.72
CA GLU A 126 -25.73 -2.22 -5.85
C GLU A 126 -25.04 -2.04 -4.50
N ILE A 127 -25.77 -1.59 -3.47
CA ILE A 127 -25.23 -1.41 -2.12
C ILE A 127 -24.85 -2.76 -1.51
N LYS A 128 -25.66 -3.79 -1.74
CA LYS A 128 -25.34 -5.15 -1.33
C LYS A 128 -24.02 -5.64 -1.95
N SER A 129 -23.84 -5.42 -3.25
CA SER A 129 -22.58 -5.78 -3.94
C SER A 129 -21.38 -5.00 -3.39
N MET A 130 -21.55 -3.71 -3.07
CA MET A 130 -20.50 -2.91 -2.43
C MET A 130 -20.12 -3.43 -1.04
N LEU A 131 -21.10 -3.79 -0.21
CA LEU A 131 -20.87 -4.32 1.13
C LEU A 131 -20.24 -5.72 1.09
N GLU A 132 -20.66 -6.58 0.16
CA GLU A 132 -20.03 -7.88 -0.11
C GLU A 132 -18.59 -7.72 -0.62
N ALA A 133 -18.27 -6.62 -1.32
CA ALA A 133 -16.90 -6.31 -1.72
C ALA A 133 -16.06 -5.80 -0.55
N ALA A 134 -16.64 -4.98 0.35
CA ALA A 134 -15.99 -4.51 1.56
C ALA A 134 -15.66 -5.68 2.51
N GLU A 135 -16.63 -6.60 2.74
CA GLU A 135 -16.44 -7.81 3.54
C GLU A 135 -15.32 -8.71 3.00
N ARG A 136 -15.32 -9.01 1.69
CA ARG A 136 -14.22 -9.76 1.05
C ARG A 136 -12.87 -9.06 1.18
N THR A 137 -12.87 -7.74 1.29
CA THR A 137 -11.64 -6.95 1.47
C THR A 137 -11.13 -7.05 2.90
N GLU A 138 -12.02 -7.03 3.90
CA GLU A 138 -11.70 -7.30 5.30
C GLU A 138 -11.20 -8.74 5.49
N GLU A 139 -11.86 -9.73 4.88
CA GLU A 139 -11.44 -11.14 4.88
C GLU A 139 -10.03 -11.31 4.32
N ARG A 140 -9.73 -10.70 3.17
CA ARG A 140 -8.38 -10.76 2.58
C ARG A 140 -7.31 -10.08 3.44
N LYS A 141 -7.63 -8.95 4.08
CA LYS A 141 -6.71 -8.29 5.03
C LYS A 141 -6.37 -9.23 6.18
N LEU A 142 -7.34 -9.98 6.69
CA LEU A 142 -7.12 -10.98 7.75
C LEU A 142 -6.31 -12.18 7.25
N GLU A 143 -6.55 -12.66 6.03
CA GLU A 143 -5.75 -13.73 5.39
C GLU A 143 -4.30 -13.31 5.15
N GLU A 144 -4.08 -12.09 4.67
CA GLU A 144 -2.74 -11.47 4.49
C GLU A 144 -2.02 -11.37 5.83
N GLN A 145 -2.69 -10.86 6.88
CA GLN A 145 -2.14 -10.79 8.23
C GLN A 145 -1.81 -12.18 8.81
N LEU A 146 -2.63 -13.21 8.53
CA LEU A 146 -2.34 -14.57 8.97
C LEU A 146 -1.11 -15.14 8.27
N LEU A 147 -0.98 -14.92 6.96
CA LEU A 147 0.20 -15.32 6.20
C LEU A 147 1.46 -14.60 6.71
N GLU A 148 1.36 -13.32 7.05
CA GLU A 148 2.45 -12.54 7.66
C GLU A 148 2.80 -13.00 9.08
N ALA A 149 1.81 -13.24 9.94
CA ALA A 149 2.02 -13.73 11.30
C ALA A 149 2.70 -15.10 11.33
N ALA A 150 2.40 -15.96 10.34
CA ALA A 150 3.06 -17.23 10.12
C ALA A 150 4.52 -17.11 9.64
N LEU A 151 4.95 -15.94 9.15
CA LEU A 151 6.33 -15.68 8.74
C LEU A 151 7.21 -15.19 9.92
N VAL A 152 6.62 -14.49 10.91
CA VAL A 152 7.35 -13.76 11.97
C VAL A 152 7.25 -14.44 13.36
N THR A 153 6.64 -15.63 13.47
CA THR A 153 6.47 -16.37 14.75
C THR A 153 5.48 -15.71 15.72
N LEU A 154 4.56 -14.88 15.22
CA LEU A 154 3.59 -14.08 15.99
C LEU A 154 2.15 -14.63 15.96
N LEU A 155 1.98 -15.92 15.65
CA LEU A 155 0.66 -16.58 15.53
C LEU A 155 -0.21 -16.55 16.79
N THR A 156 0.35 -16.27 17.97
CA THR A 156 -0.38 -16.27 19.23
C THR A 156 -1.46 -15.17 19.30
N THR A 157 -1.27 -14.06 18.60
CA THR A 157 -2.20 -12.92 18.58
C THR A 157 -3.27 -13.06 17.49
N CYS A 158 -2.93 -13.69 16.35
CA CYS A 158 -3.85 -13.86 15.21
C CYS A 158 -4.86 -15.03 15.40
N CYS A 159 -4.48 -16.12 16.07
CA CYS A 159 -5.37 -17.29 16.19
C CYS A 159 -6.64 -17.04 17.03
N SER A 160 -6.68 -16.00 17.87
CA SER A 160 -7.85 -15.65 18.69
C SER A 160 -8.99 -14.97 17.91
N THR A 161 -8.72 -14.44 16.72
CA THR A 161 -9.68 -13.62 15.93
C THR A 161 -10.17 -14.31 14.66
N LEU A 162 -9.65 -15.49 14.31
CA LEU A 162 -9.90 -16.15 13.03
C LEU A 162 -10.95 -17.26 13.13
N SER A 163 -11.90 -17.28 12.17
CA SER A 163 -12.83 -18.41 12.00
C SER A 163 -12.13 -19.65 11.43
N LEU A 164 -12.75 -20.83 11.60
CA LEU A 164 -12.22 -22.17 11.24
C LEU A 164 -11.76 -22.34 9.78
N ASN A 165 -12.10 -21.43 8.87
CA ASN A 165 -11.86 -21.59 7.43
C ASN A 165 -10.60 -20.87 6.90
N HIS A 166 -9.94 -20.01 7.69
CA HIS A 166 -8.87 -19.14 7.19
C HIS A 166 -7.47 -19.78 7.19
N PHE A 167 -7.27 -20.93 7.86
CA PHE A 167 -5.94 -21.51 8.09
C PHE A 167 -5.32 -22.19 6.85
N ASP A 168 -6.13 -22.44 5.82
CA ASP A 168 -5.74 -23.05 4.55
C ASP A 168 -5.64 -22.04 3.40
N CYS A 169 -5.62 -20.73 3.69
CA CYS A 169 -5.36 -19.70 2.70
C CYS A 169 -3.98 -19.92 2.04
N THR A 170 -3.80 -19.47 0.79
CA THR A 170 -2.55 -19.68 0.04
C THR A 170 -1.97 -18.38 -0.49
N ASP A 171 -0.65 -18.25 -0.45
CA ASP A 171 0.07 -17.14 -1.09
C ASP A 171 0.09 -17.25 -2.64
N LEU A 172 0.77 -16.32 -3.31
CA LEU A 172 0.93 -16.30 -4.77
C LEU A 172 1.62 -17.56 -5.34
N LEU A 173 2.36 -18.31 -4.52
CA LEU A 173 3.03 -19.56 -4.88
C LEU A 173 2.20 -20.80 -4.50
N GLY A 174 1.02 -20.63 -3.90
CA GLY A 174 0.18 -21.73 -3.42
C GLY A 174 0.59 -22.26 -2.04
N ASN A 175 1.50 -21.59 -1.32
CA ASN A 175 1.92 -22.00 0.01
C ASN A 175 0.89 -21.55 1.06
N THR A 176 0.50 -22.46 1.94
CA THR A 176 -0.32 -22.13 3.11
C THR A 176 0.52 -21.58 4.26
N PRO A 177 -0.07 -20.95 5.30
CA PRO A 177 0.64 -20.63 6.54
C PRO A 177 1.43 -21.82 7.10
N LEU A 178 0.90 -23.04 6.91
CA LEU A 178 1.56 -24.28 7.33
C LEU A 178 2.79 -24.62 6.46
N HIS A 179 2.77 -24.35 5.15
CA HIS A 179 3.96 -24.48 4.29
C HIS A 179 5.07 -23.51 4.74
N CYS A 180 4.71 -22.25 5.05
CA CYS A 180 5.66 -21.23 5.49
C CYS A 180 6.34 -21.59 6.81
N THR A 181 5.55 -22.07 7.79
CA THR A 181 6.08 -22.50 9.09
C THR A 181 6.94 -23.76 8.98
N ALA A 182 6.56 -24.72 8.11
CA ALA A 182 7.33 -25.93 7.84
C ALA A 182 8.69 -25.65 7.19
N TYR A 183 8.72 -24.82 6.15
CA TYR A 183 9.95 -24.42 5.46
C TYR A 183 10.95 -23.72 6.42
N ARG A 184 10.44 -22.89 7.33
CA ARG A 184 11.25 -22.13 8.30
C ARG A 184 11.59 -22.89 9.59
N GLY A 185 11.11 -24.13 9.76
CA GLY A 185 11.35 -24.91 10.98
C GLY A 185 10.64 -24.35 12.23
N GLN A 186 9.55 -23.60 12.07
CA GLN A 186 8.81 -22.97 13.18
C GLN A 186 7.83 -23.95 13.85
N LYS A 187 8.38 -24.90 14.61
CA LYS A 187 7.68 -26.06 15.21
C LYS A 187 6.41 -25.68 15.99
N GLN A 188 6.49 -24.69 16.87
CA GLN A 188 5.35 -24.27 17.72
C GLN A 188 4.20 -23.67 16.89
N CYS A 189 4.52 -22.95 15.82
CA CYS A 189 3.55 -22.37 14.91
C CYS A 189 2.86 -23.45 14.08
N ALA A 190 3.64 -24.40 13.55
CA ALA A 190 3.11 -25.57 12.82
C ALA A 190 2.17 -26.42 13.70
N VAL A 191 2.52 -26.65 14.98
CA VAL A 191 1.65 -27.35 15.93
C VAL A 191 0.32 -26.61 16.15
N LYS A 192 0.34 -25.29 16.32
CA LYS A 192 -0.90 -24.49 16.49
C LYS A 192 -1.78 -24.54 15.25
N LEU A 193 -1.20 -24.37 14.06
CA LEU A 193 -1.94 -24.46 12.79
C LEU A 193 -2.58 -25.84 12.60
N LEU A 194 -1.84 -26.92 12.89
CA LEU A 194 -2.37 -28.29 12.84
C LEU A 194 -3.45 -28.54 13.90
N GLN A 195 -3.33 -27.98 15.11
CA GLN A 195 -4.35 -28.04 16.16
C GLN A 195 -5.65 -27.35 15.74
N HIS A 196 -5.56 -26.27 14.95
CA HIS A 196 -6.69 -25.57 14.35
C HIS A 196 -7.14 -26.17 12.99
N LYS A 197 -6.76 -27.42 12.71
CA LYS A 197 -7.16 -28.21 11.52
C LYS A 197 -6.62 -27.71 10.17
N ALA A 198 -5.51 -26.98 10.13
CA ALA A 198 -4.84 -26.68 8.87
C ALA A 198 -4.45 -27.98 8.13
N ASN A 199 -4.68 -28.04 6.83
CA ASN A 199 -4.50 -29.25 6.03
C ASN A 199 -3.04 -29.39 5.54
N PRO A 200 -2.28 -30.41 6.02
CA PRO A 200 -0.89 -30.61 5.61
C PRO A 200 -0.74 -31.17 4.19
N ASN A 201 -1.82 -31.64 3.58
CA ASN A 201 -1.81 -32.30 2.26
C ASN A 201 -2.06 -31.33 1.10
N ILE A 202 -2.28 -30.03 1.38
CA ILE A 202 -2.38 -29.03 0.33
C ILE A 202 -1.03 -28.98 -0.41
N LYS A 203 -1.09 -28.91 -1.74
CA LYS A 203 0.08 -28.74 -2.58
C LYS A 203 0.18 -27.31 -3.05
N ASN A 204 1.40 -26.78 -3.04
CA ASN A 204 1.69 -25.49 -3.66
C ASN A 204 1.72 -25.61 -5.19
N LYS A 205 1.92 -24.48 -5.90
CA LYS A 205 1.93 -24.43 -7.38
C LYS A 205 3.11 -25.19 -8.02
N ILE A 206 4.05 -25.69 -7.22
CA ILE A 206 5.20 -26.50 -7.64
C ILE A 206 5.00 -27.97 -7.21
N ASP A 207 3.76 -28.36 -6.90
CA ASP A 207 3.36 -29.72 -6.49
C ASP A 207 4.01 -30.23 -5.18
N GLN A 208 4.53 -29.32 -4.35
CA GLN A 208 5.13 -29.68 -3.06
C GLN A 208 4.11 -29.60 -1.93
N THR A 209 4.15 -30.57 -1.03
CA THR A 209 3.39 -30.57 0.23
C THR A 209 4.20 -29.91 1.35
N VAL A 210 3.53 -29.62 2.47
CA VAL A 210 4.18 -29.16 3.71
C VAL A 210 5.31 -30.10 4.15
N PHE A 211 5.14 -31.41 3.95
CA PHE A 211 6.13 -32.42 4.30
C PHE A 211 7.41 -32.32 3.44
N ASP A 212 7.25 -32.00 2.16
CA ASP A 212 8.36 -31.85 1.21
C ASP A 212 9.22 -30.62 1.52
N LEU A 213 8.60 -29.58 2.08
CA LEU A 213 9.28 -28.33 2.46
C LEU A 213 9.93 -28.36 3.85
N ALA A 214 9.58 -29.31 4.70
CA ALA A 214 10.16 -29.41 6.05
C ALA A 214 11.64 -29.78 5.99
N ASN A 215 12.50 -28.95 6.57
CA ASN A 215 13.96 -29.12 6.50
C ASN A 215 14.52 -29.99 7.63
N ASP A 216 13.82 -30.10 8.75
CA ASP A 216 14.25 -30.81 9.96
C ASP A 216 13.41 -32.04 10.29
N ALA A 217 14.06 -33.07 10.85
CA ALA A 217 13.42 -34.35 11.19
C ALA A 217 12.30 -34.20 12.23
N GLU A 218 12.40 -33.22 13.12
CA GLU A 218 11.41 -32.93 14.16
C GLU A 218 10.16 -32.24 13.58
N MET A 219 10.30 -31.27 12.67
CA MET A 219 9.16 -30.72 11.92
C MET A 219 8.48 -31.78 11.05
N LYS A 220 9.26 -32.66 10.38
CA LYS A 220 8.68 -33.79 9.64
C LYS A 220 7.87 -34.70 10.56
N GLN A 221 8.33 -34.96 11.78
CA GLN A 221 7.57 -35.68 12.81
C GLN A 221 6.33 -34.92 13.29
N ILE A 222 6.35 -33.59 13.37
CA ILE A 222 5.17 -32.78 13.73
C ILE A 222 4.09 -32.87 12.63
N ILE A 223 4.51 -32.84 11.36
CA ILE A 223 3.63 -32.91 10.19
C ILE A 223 3.07 -34.33 10.01
N THR A 224 3.92 -35.36 10.11
CA THR A 224 3.48 -36.78 9.97
C THR A 224 2.85 -37.35 11.22
N GLY A 225 3.31 -36.94 12.41
CA GLY A 225 2.83 -37.40 13.70
C GLY A 225 1.40 -36.97 14.04
N ASN A 226 0.84 -36.03 13.28
CA ASN A 226 -0.55 -35.61 13.39
C ASN A 226 -1.47 -36.13 12.26
N VAL A 227 -0.97 -36.97 11.35
CA VAL A 227 -1.85 -37.84 10.54
C VAL A 227 -2.24 -39.04 11.41
N MET A 228 -3.19 -38.80 12.31
CA MET A 228 -3.95 -39.80 13.09
C MET A 228 -3.11 -40.81 13.90
N LYS A 229 -2.67 -40.42 15.10
CA LYS A 229 -2.67 -41.31 16.27
C LYS A 229 -2.74 -40.52 17.60
N GLY A 230 -3.98 -40.29 18.04
CA GLY A 230 -4.36 -40.43 19.44
C GLY A 230 -3.76 -39.46 20.46
N MET A 231 -4.09 -38.18 20.37
CA MET A 231 -4.34 -37.39 21.58
C MET A 231 -5.28 -36.23 21.22
N THR A 232 -6.55 -36.55 21.01
CA THR A 232 -7.59 -35.62 21.43
C THR A 232 -7.37 -35.38 22.92
N ARG A 233 -6.68 -34.30 23.29
CA ARG A 233 -7.11 -33.60 24.50
C ARG A 233 -8.47 -33.02 24.14
N HIS A 234 -9.48 -33.88 24.24
CA HIS A 234 -10.82 -33.44 24.54
C HIS A 234 -10.66 -32.42 25.67
N VAL A 235 -10.88 -31.14 25.40
CA VAL A 235 -11.59 -30.34 26.40
C VAL A 235 -12.85 -31.16 26.60
N LYS A 236 -12.92 -31.85 27.75
CA LYS A 236 -14.05 -32.74 28.04
C LYS A 236 -15.29 -31.88 27.83
N MET A 237 -16.09 -32.22 26.83
CA MET A 237 -17.40 -31.62 26.69
C MET A 237 -18.21 -32.17 27.86
N PHE A 238 -18.70 -31.27 28.69
CA PHE A 238 -19.50 -31.66 29.82
C PHE A 238 -20.93 -31.20 29.60
N GLU A 239 -21.84 -32.17 29.63
CA GLU A 239 -23.24 -31.92 29.37
C GLU A 239 -24.13 -32.59 30.41
N GLY A 240 -25.32 -32.02 30.60
CA GLY A 240 -26.33 -32.62 31.44
C GLY A 240 -27.49 -31.69 31.77
N PRO A 241 -28.55 -32.20 32.41
CA PRO A 241 -29.71 -31.41 32.76
C PRO A 241 -29.42 -30.50 33.97
N LEU A 242 -29.65 -29.20 33.81
CA LEU A 242 -29.58 -28.20 34.88
C LEU A 242 -30.86 -27.37 34.93
N TRP A 243 -31.24 -26.93 36.13
CA TRP A 243 -32.35 -26.02 36.30
C TRP A 243 -31.86 -24.58 36.18
N LYS A 244 -32.49 -23.78 35.32
CA LYS A 244 -32.21 -22.35 35.14
C LYS A 244 -33.39 -21.51 35.62
N SER A 245 -33.12 -20.42 36.32
CA SER A 245 -34.17 -19.48 36.74
C SER A 245 -34.62 -18.57 35.60
N SER A 246 -35.93 -18.31 35.54
CA SER A 246 -36.57 -17.36 34.63
C SER A 246 -37.36 -16.33 35.44
N ARG A 247 -37.32 -15.06 35.00
CA ARG A 247 -38.01 -13.94 35.66
C ARG A 247 -39.54 -14.07 35.66
N PHE A 248 -40.12 -14.84 34.71
CA PHE A 248 -41.57 -14.94 34.52
C PHE A 248 -42.18 -16.30 34.87
N PHE A 249 -41.40 -17.39 34.86
CA PHE A 249 -41.92 -18.77 34.98
C PHE A 249 -41.16 -19.65 35.98
N GLY A 250 -40.34 -19.05 36.85
CA GLY A 250 -39.58 -19.78 37.88
C GLY A 250 -38.46 -20.65 37.30
N TRP A 251 -38.15 -21.76 37.99
CA TRP A 251 -37.08 -22.69 37.61
C TRP A 251 -37.56 -23.67 36.54
N ARG A 252 -36.77 -23.84 35.46
CA ARG A 252 -37.03 -24.85 34.41
C ARG A 252 -35.77 -25.65 34.09
N SER A 253 -35.93 -26.93 33.80
CA SER A 253 -34.82 -27.82 33.40
C SER A 253 -34.44 -27.59 31.94
N TYR A 254 -33.15 -27.47 31.67
CA TYR A 254 -32.55 -27.36 30.34
C TYR A 254 -31.39 -28.36 30.22
N TRP A 255 -31.11 -28.82 29.00
CA TRP A 255 -29.88 -29.55 28.70
C TRP A 255 -28.76 -28.54 28.50
N VAL A 256 -27.75 -28.56 29.35
CA VAL A 256 -26.67 -27.56 29.35
C VAL A 256 -25.39 -28.22 28.89
N VAL A 257 -24.69 -27.57 27.97
CA VAL A 257 -23.40 -28.00 27.41
C VAL A 257 -22.36 -26.94 27.74
N LEU A 258 -21.25 -27.38 28.34
CA LEU A 258 -20.06 -26.58 28.55
C LEU A 258 -18.96 -27.04 27.61
N LEU A 259 -18.51 -26.12 26.76
CA LEU A 259 -17.40 -26.32 25.85
C LEU A 259 -16.62 -25.01 25.75
N ASP A 260 -15.29 -25.08 25.87
CA ASP A 260 -14.37 -23.94 25.71
C ASP A 260 -14.73 -22.69 26.52
N GLY A 261 -15.19 -22.88 27.77
CA GLY A 261 -15.54 -21.78 28.68
C GLY A 261 -16.89 -21.12 28.40
N VAL A 262 -17.66 -21.62 27.43
CA VAL A 262 -18.99 -21.12 27.06
C VAL A 262 -20.07 -22.10 27.52
N LEU A 263 -21.02 -21.59 28.31
CA LEU A 263 -22.17 -22.34 28.80
C LEU A 263 -23.36 -22.12 27.85
N SER A 264 -23.81 -23.17 27.16
CA SER A 264 -24.97 -23.15 26.27
C SER A 264 -26.11 -24.00 26.82
N TRP A 265 -27.36 -23.57 26.68
CA TRP A 265 -28.52 -24.35 27.15
C TRP A 265 -29.62 -24.52 26.11
N TYR A 266 -30.18 -25.73 26.09
CA TYR A 266 -31.13 -26.24 25.11
C TYR A 266 -32.36 -26.80 25.83
N PRO A 267 -33.54 -26.83 25.18
CA PRO A 267 -34.74 -27.40 25.79
C PRO A 267 -34.58 -28.90 26.10
N LYS A 268 -33.95 -29.66 25.19
CA LYS A 268 -33.74 -31.11 25.29
C LYS A 268 -32.37 -31.51 24.72
N ARG A 269 -31.92 -32.73 25.03
CA ARG A 269 -30.63 -33.28 24.60
C ARG A 269 -30.47 -33.36 23.08
N SER A 270 -31.50 -33.81 22.36
CA SER A 270 -31.51 -33.90 20.89
C SER A 270 -31.18 -32.57 20.21
N ASP A 271 -31.64 -31.47 20.82
CA ASP A 271 -31.46 -30.12 20.31
C ASP A 271 -30.01 -29.65 20.53
N ALA A 272 -29.38 -30.10 21.62
CA ALA A 272 -27.97 -29.89 21.89
C ALA A 272 -27.07 -30.71 20.94
N ASP A 273 -27.42 -31.98 20.70
CA ASP A 273 -26.67 -32.90 19.83
C ASP A 273 -26.69 -32.43 18.37
N SER A 274 -27.84 -31.91 17.91
CA SER A 274 -28.01 -31.34 16.56
C SER A 274 -27.64 -29.86 16.47
N ASN A 275 -27.33 -29.22 17.59
CA ASN A 275 -27.11 -27.78 17.72
C ASN A 275 -28.23 -26.90 17.14
N THR A 276 -29.49 -27.32 17.32
CA THR A 276 -30.68 -26.59 16.88
C THR A 276 -31.45 -26.03 18.08
N HIS A 277 -32.28 -25.00 17.88
CA HIS A 277 -33.15 -24.43 18.93
C HIS A 277 -32.46 -24.00 20.25
N ARG A 278 -31.20 -23.56 20.19
CA ARG A 278 -30.43 -23.05 21.33
C ARG A 278 -31.18 -21.88 22.00
N GLN A 279 -31.46 -22.00 23.29
CA GLN A 279 -32.20 -20.98 24.05
C GLN A 279 -31.31 -19.86 24.59
N GLY A 280 -30.00 -20.08 24.60
CA GLY A 280 -29.01 -19.07 24.93
C GLY A 280 -27.63 -19.69 25.14
N CYS A 281 -26.62 -18.84 25.06
CA CYS A 281 -25.25 -19.17 25.45
C CYS A 281 -24.58 -17.96 26.07
N LYS A 282 -23.72 -18.18 27.07
CA LYS A 282 -22.95 -17.13 27.73
C LYS A 282 -21.57 -17.65 28.12
N PRO A 283 -20.50 -16.84 27.95
CA PRO A 283 -19.18 -17.16 28.48
C PRO A 283 -19.21 -17.13 30.02
N LEU A 284 -18.41 -17.97 30.68
CA LEU A 284 -18.33 -18.06 32.15
C LEU A 284 -17.49 -16.95 32.80
N THR A 285 -17.57 -15.72 32.29
CA THR A 285 -16.87 -14.57 32.86
C THR A 285 -17.42 -14.30 34.28
N GLN A 286 -16.57 -14.18 35.31
CA GLN A 286 -16.94 -13.84 36.71
C GLN A 286 -18.04 -14.71 37.38
N ALA A 287 -18.13 -16.00 37.06
CA ALA A 287 -19.08 -16.90 37.74
C ALA A 287 -18.76 -17.06 39.25
N GLN A 288 -19.79 -17.02 40.10
CA GLN A 288 -19.67 -17.19 41.55
C GLN A 288 -20.55 -18.36 42.02
N THR A 289 -19.97 -19.27 42.80
CA THR A 289 -20.71 -20.35 43.47
C THR A 289 -20.97 -19.98 44.92
N LYS A 290 -22.21 -20.13 45.36
CA LYS A 290 -22.54 -20.00 46.79
C LYS A 290 -22.60 -21.36 47.50
N ASP A 291 -23.05 -22.41 46.81
CA ASP A 291 -23.19 -23.76 47.38
C ASP A 291 -22.89 -24.86 46.34
N ASN A 292 -22.51 -26.05 46.78
CA ASN A 292 -22.21 -27.21 45.92
C ASN A 292 -23.33 -27.62 44.95
N CYS A 293 -24.55 -27.11 45.10
CA CYS A 293 -25.71 -27.41 44.25
C CYS A 293 -26.28 -26.20 43.49
N TYR A 294 -25.72 -25.00 43.68
CA TYR A 294 -26.24 -23.75 43.13
C TYR A 294 -25.12 -22.78 42.72
N PHE A 295 -25.18 -22.28 41.49
CA PHE A 295 -24.20 -21.31 41.00
C PHE A 295 -24.83 -20.19 40.19
N THR A 296 -24.17 -19.03 40.21
CA THR A 296 -24.61 -17.81 39.53
C THR A 296 -23.55 -17.37 38.53
N VAL A 297 -23.98 -17.10 37.31
CA VAL A 297 -23.13 -16.58 36.23
C VAL A 297 -23.50 -15.12 36.03
N ARG A 298 -22.54 -14.21 36.22
CA ARG A 298 -22.69 -12.78 35.92
C ARG A 298 -21.97 -12.49 34.61
N CYS A 299 -22.71 -12.12 33.59
CA CYS A 299 -22.15 -11.85 32.27
C CYS A 299 -21.56 -10.43 32.21
N PHE A 300 -20.74 -10.16 31.20
CA PHE A 300 -20.13 -8.83 30.95
C PHE A 300 -21.17 -7.72 30.71
N ASP A 301 -22.37 -8.07 30.23
CA ASP A 301 -23.51 -7.16 30.04
C ASP A 301 -24.32 -6.93 31.34
N ASP A 302 -23.73 -7.20 32.51
CA ASP A 302 -24.35 -7.21 33.84
C ASP A 302 -25.56 -8.15 34.01
N THR A 303 -25.87 -9.00 33.02
CA THR A 303 -26.95 -9.97 33.15
C THR A 303 -26.56 -11.11 34.07
N VAL A 304 -27.45 -11.44 35.01
CA VAL A 304 -27.23 -12.49 36.00
C VAL A 304 -28.13 -13.69 35.70
N HIS A 305 -27.52 -14.86 35.59
CA HIS A 305 -28.21 -16.14 35.39
C HIS A 305 -27.93 -17.10 36.54
N HIS A 306 -28.98 -17.73 37.04
CA HIS A 306 -28.86 -18.67 38.15
C HIS A 306 -29.15 -20.09 37.70
N PHE A 307 -28.30 -21.02 38.14
CA PHE A 307 -28.39 -22.44 37.81
C PHE A 307 -28.37 -23.30 39.07
N LYS A 308 -29.14 -24.40 39.05
CA LYS A 308 -29.23 -25.37 40.15
C LYS A 308 -29.13 -26.81 39.62
N VAL A 309 -28.39 -27.64 40.35
CA VAL A 309 -28.30 -29.09 40.12
C VAL A 309 -29.45 -29.77 40.89
N SER A 310 -30.16 -30.70 40.24
CA SER A 310 -31.24 -31.47 40.89
C SER A 310 -30.67 -32.46 41.91
N GLN A 311 -31.01 -32.31 43.19
CA GLN A 311 -30.68 -33.29 44.23
C GLN A 311 -31.64 -34.47 44.16
N LYS A 312 -31.33 -35.47 43.33
CA LYS A 312 -31.83 -36.84 43.53
C LYS A 312 -30.62 -37.73 43.73
N ASN A 313 -30.66 -38.60 44.74
CA ASN A 313 -29.56 -39.45 45.21
C ASN A 313 -29.02 -40.38 44.11
N ASP A 314 -28.15 -39.84 43.26
CA ASP A 314 -27.51 -40.55 42.16
C ASP A 314 -26.01 -40.21 42.18
N PRO A 315 -25.07 -41.18 42.12
CA PRO A 315 -23.63 -40.94 42.06
C PRO A 315 -23.17 -40.02 40.91
N GLU A 316 -24.00 -39.80 39.87
CA GLU A 316 -23.76 -38.74 38.87
C GLU A 316 -23.80 -37.33 39.47
N SER A 317 -24.60 -37.08 40.50
CA SER A 317 -24.76 -35.78 41.16
C SER A 317 -23.44 -35.37 41.79
N THR A 318 -22.77 -36.30 42.47
CA THR A 318 -21.45 -36.09 43.09
C THR A 318 -20.35 -35.88 42.06
N ARG A 319 -20.46 -36.49 40.86
CA ARG A 319 -19.59 -36.19 39.71
C ARG A 319 -19.87 -34.80 39.12
N LYS A 320 -21.12 -34.35 39.08
CA LYS A 320 -21.53 -33.00 38.61
C LYS A 320 -21.09 -31.88 39.57
N VAL A 321 -21.05 -32.13 40.88
CA VAL A 321 -20.50 -31.20 41.89
C VAL A 321 -18.98 -31.14 41.84
N ARG A 322 -18.28 -32.29 41.69
CA ARG A 322 -16.83 -32.34 41.43
C ARG A 322 -16.45 -31.69 40.10
N PHE A 323 -17.32 -31.83 39.10
CA PHE A 323 -17.19 -31.18 37.80
C PHE A 323 -17.19 -29.65 37.92
N LEU A 324 -18.06 -29.08 38.77
CA LEU A 324 -18.12 -27.63 39.02
C LEU A 324 -16.91 -27.09 39.79
N SER A 325 -16.40 -27.85 40.77
CA SER A 325 -15.23 -27.45 41.59
C SER A 325 -13.92 -27.55 40.81
N VAL A 326 -13.77 -28.54 39.93
CA VAL A 326 -12.63 -28.61 38.97
C VAL A 326 -12.71 -27.48 37.93
N LEU A 327 -13.92 -27.06 37.53
CA LEU A 327 -14.12 -25.91 36.63
C LEU A 327 -13.55 -24.60 37.18
N ILE A 328 -13.77 -24.36 38.48
CA ILE A 328 -13.36 -23.13 39.17
C ILE A 328 -11.85 -23.11 39.45
N LEU A 329 -11.26 -24.27 39.77
CA LEU A 329 -9.80 -24.39 39.94
C LEU A 329 -9.04 -24.20 38.62
N THR A 330 -9.60 -24.69 37.51
CA THR A 330 -9.02 -24.47 36.17
C THR A 330 -9.18 -23.00 35.74
N PHE A 331 -10.25 -22.34 36.20
CA PHE A 331 -10.51 -20.91 35.99
C PHE A 331 -9.56 -19.99 36.79
N LEU A 332 -9.16 -20.37 38.01
CA LEU A 332 -8.15 -19.63 38.80
C LEU A 332 -6.77 -19.64 38.11
N PHE A 333 -6.37 -20.77 37.52
CA PHE A 333 -5.12 -20.87 36.75
C PHE A 333 -5.14 -20.04 35.46
N HIS A 334 -6.29 -19.95 34.79
CA HIS A 334 -6.44 -19.10 33.60
C HIS A 334 -6.50 -17.60 33.94
N ASN A 335 -6.98 -17.22 35.13
CA ASN A 335 -6.97 -15.82 35.58
C ASN A 335 -5.56 -15.31 35.86
N ILE A 336 -4.59 -16.14 36.29
CA ILE A 336 -3.19 -15.71 36.43
C ILE A 336 -2.58 -15.30 35.08
N LEU A 337 -2.97 -15.97 33.99
CA LEU A 337 -2.58 -15.60 32.63
C LEU A 337 -3.40 -14.44 32.05
N PHE A 338 -4.68 -14.30 32.44
CA PHE A 338 -5.54 -13.22 31.96
C PHE A 338 -5.23 -11.86 32.63
N TYR A 339 -4.78 -11.84 33.88
CA TYR A 339 -4.31 -10.61 34.54
C TYR A 339 -2.97 -10.09 34.01
N PHE A 340 -2.23 -10.89 33.23
CA PHE A 340 -1.11 -10.40 32.44
C PHE A 340 -1.56 -9.55 31.24
N PHE A 341 -2.83 -9.63 30.85
CA PHE A 341 -3.39 -9.01 29.64
C PHE A 341 -4.08 -7.64 29.87
N LEU A 342 -4.15 -7.15 31.11
CA LEU A 342 -4.79 -5.86 31.45
C LEU A 342 -3.83 -4.98 32.28
N PHE A 343 -2.70 -4.61 31.69
CA PHE A 343 -1.80 -3.59 32.25
C PHE A 343 -2.25 -2.19 31.85
N SER A 344 -3.20 -1.65 32.61
CA SER A 344 -3.51 -0.22 32.73
C SER A 344 -4.28 0.03 34.03
N CYS A 345 -3.63 -0.13 35.19
CA CYS A 345 -4.03 0.44 36.51
C CYS A 345 -3.09 -0.10 37.60
N SER A 346 -1.97 0.58 37.87
CA SER A 346 -0.85 0.00 38.64
C SER A 346 -0.95 0.07 40.18
N SER A 347 -1.95 0.72 40.78
CA SER A 347 -2.02 0.82 42.26
C SER A 347 -3.01 -0.14 42.95
N TYR A 348 -4.16 -0.43 42.33
CA TYR A 348 -5.21 -1.28 42.94
C TYR A 348 -4.86 -2.77 42.92
N VAL A 349 -4.15 -3.21 41.86
CA VAL A 349 -3.71 -4.61 41.69
C VAL A 349 -2.67 -4.99 42.75
N TRP A 350 -1.81 -4.05 43.14
CA TRP A 350 -0.79 -4.23 44.19
C TRP A 350 -1.44 -4.59 45.54
N GLN A 351 -2.41 -3.79 46.01
CA GLN A 351 -3.08 -4.03 47.29
C GLN A 351 -3.86 -5.36 47.32
N ARG A 352 -4.41 -5.79 46.17
CA ARG A 352 -5.14 -7.06 46.08
C ARG A 352 -4.24 -8.28 45.99
N ALA A 353 -3.10 -8.18 45.32
CA ALA A 353 -2.12 -9.26 45.27
C ALA A 353 -1.52 -9.52 46.66
N GLU A 354 -1.15 -8.45 47.38
CA GLU A 354 -0.65 -8.49 48.76
C GLU A 354 -1.69 -9.13 49.72
N ALA A 355 -2.96 -8.70 49.61
CA ALA A 355 -4.05 -9.26 50.41
C ALA A 355 -4.35 -10.72 50.09
N CYS A 356 -4.24 -11.13 48.81
CA CYS A 356 -4.38 -12.54 48.41
C CYS A 356 -3.23 -13.40 48.95
N HIS A 357 -2.02 -12.85 49.05
CA HIS A 357 -0.85 -13.53 49.61
C HIS A 357 -0.99 -13.77 51.11
N GLN A 358 -1.29 -12.73 51.89
CA GLN A 358 -1.50 -12.85 53.35
C GLN A 358 -2.64 -13.84 53.68
N LYS A 359 -3.69 -13.85 52.84
CA LYS A 359 -4.80 -14.79 53.00
C LYS A 359 -4.39 -16.23 52.72
N LEU A 360 -3.59 -16.47 51.69
CA LEU A 360 -3.07 -17.81 51.39
C LEU A 360 -2.15 -18.32 52.51
N GLU A 361 -1.29 -17.45 53.04
CA GLU A 361 -0.37 -17.78 54.13
C GLU A 361 -1.12 -18.15 55.42
N THR A 362 -2.18 -17.40 55.74
CA THR A 362 -3.05 -17.67 56.91
C THR A 362 -3.79 -19.01 56.78
N GLU A 363 -4.33 -19.31 55.59
CA GLU A 363 -5.03 -20.57 55.30
C GLU A 363 -4.09 -21.78 55.33
N VAL A 364 -2.85 -21.63 54.86
CA VAL A 364 -1.82 -22.69 54.90
C VAL A 364 -1.37 -22.96 56.34
N LEU A 365 -1.22 -21.91 57.17
CA LEU A 365 -0.90 -22.06 58.60
C LEU A 365 -2.04 -22.74 59.38
N ALA A 366 -3.30 -22.40 59.07
CA ALA A 366 -4.48 -23.07 59.64
C ALA A 366 -4.56 -24.56 59.24
N LEU A 367 -4.22 -24.88 57.97
CA LEU A 367 -4.12 -26.25 57.49
C LEU A 367 -3.00 -27.03 58.19
N LEU A 368 -1.84 -26.41 58.42
CA LEU A 368 -0.73 -27.01 59.16
C LEU A 368 -1.06 -27.26 60.64
N SER A 369 -1.86 -26.40 61.28
CA SER A 369 -2.31 -26.63 62.66
C SER A 369 -3.34 -27.77 62.76
N MET A 370 -4.25 -27.87 61.79
CA MET A 370 -5.22 -28.98 61.72
C MET A 370 -4.54 -30.34 61.50
N VAL A 371 -3.45 -30.37 60.72
CA VAL A 371 -2.66 -31.59 60.47
C VAL A 371 -1.82 -32.03 61.67
N LYS A 372 -1.53 -31.13 62.62
CA LYS A 372 -0.86 -31.49 63.89
C LYS A 372 -1.80 -32.14 64.91
N GLU A 373 -3.11 -31.90 64.82
CA GLU A 373 -4.08 -32.45 65.78
C GLU A 373 -4.72 -33.76 65.33
N ASP A 374 -4.92 -33.96 64.02
CA ASP A 374 -5.42 -35.23 63.46
C ASP A 374 -4.33 -35.88 62.61
N GLY A 375 -3.60 -36.84 63.20
CA GLY A 375 -2.45 -37.52 62.61
C GLY A 375 -2.66 -38.00 61.17
N LEU A 376 -2.18 -37.20 60.22
CA LEU A 376 -2.10 -37.50 58.79
C LEU A 376 -0.66 -37.90 58.42
N ALA A 377 -0.53 -38.81 57.46
CA ALA A 377 0.73 -39.43 57.08
C ALA A 377 1.81 -38.42 56.64
N GLU A 378 3.04 -38.61 57.13
CA GLU A 378 4.29 -37.86 56.83
C GLU A 378 4.44 -37.35 55.37
N PRO A 379 4.09 -38.12 54.31
CA PRO A 379 4.26 -37.68 52.93
C PRO A 379 3.36 -36.51 52.52
N VAL A 380 2.20 -36.35 53.16
CA VAL A 380 1.26 -35.25 52.88
C VAL A 380 1.78 -33.95 53.49
N VAL A 381 2.39 -34.04 54.68
CA VAL A 381 3.02 -32.91 55.37
C VAL A 381 4.22 -32.39 54.59
N GLN A 382 5.04 -33.30 54.04
CA GLN A 382 6.18 -32.94 53.21
C GLN A 382 5.77 -32.20 51.93
N LYS A 383 4.73 -32.70 51.26
CA LYS A 383 4.20 -32.07 50.02
C LYS A 383 3.58 -30.70 50.27
N LEU A 384 2.96 -30.50 51.44
CA LEU A 384 2.44 -29.19 51.85
C LEU A 384 3.56 -28.17 52.12
N LYS A 385 4.71 -28.60 52.67
CA LYS A 385 5.89 -27.74 52.82
C LYS A 385 6.48 -27.35 51.47
N GLU A 386 6.62 -28.30 50.54
CA GLU A 386 7.12 -28.05 49.18
C GLU A 386 6.24 -27.05 48.41
N VAL A 387 4.91 -27.14 48.57
CA VAL A 387 3.97 -26.18 47.97
C VAL A 387 4.12 -24.79 48.59
N CYS A 388 4.40 -24.70 49.87
CA CYS A 388 4.61 -23.42 50.57
C CYS A 388 5.91 -22.73 50.11
N GLU A 389 7.00 -23.48 50.00
CA GLU A 389 8.29 -22.98 49.47
C GLU A 389 8.16 -22.54 48.01
N ALA A 390 7.54 -23.35 47.15
CA ALA A 390 7.31 -23.00 45.75
C ALA A 390 6.42 -21.76 45.58
N SER A 391 5.44 -21.56 46.46
CA SER A 391 4.58 -20.36 46.47
C SER A 391 5.36 -19.10 46.86
N SER A 392 6.24 -19.21 47.86
CA SER A 392 7.10 -18.10 48.29
C SER A 392 8.09 -17.68 47.20
N GLU A 393 8.72 -18.65 46.53
CA GLU A 393 9.69 -18.43 45.46
C GLU A 393 9.05 -17.83 44.19
N THR A 394 7.84 -18.27 43.87
CA THR A 394 7.03 -17.72 42.77
C THR A 394 6.68 -16.24 43.03
N CYS A 395 6.37 -15.88 44.28
CA CYS A 395 6.04 -14.51 44.67
C CYS A 395 7.25 -13.57 44.57
N SER A 396 8.41 -14.03 45.04
CA SER A 396 9.68 -13.27 44.92
C SER A 396 10.04 -12.99 43.46
N SER A 397 9.84 -13.98 42.58
CA SER A 397 10.07 -13.86 41.14
C SER A 397 9.11 -12.87 40.48
N LEU A 398 7.82 -12.87 40.86
CA LEU A 398 6.84 -11.91 40.38
C LEU A 398 7.18 -10.47 40.81
N HIS A 399 7.68 -10.29 42.04
CA HIS A 399 8.10 -8.99 42.55
C HIS A 399 9.27 -8.40 41.74
N GLN A 400 10.25 -9.22 41.35
CA GLN A 400 11.35 -8.80 40.48
C GLN A 400 10.89 -8.45 39.07
N CYS A 401 10.00 -9.25 38.47
CA CYS A 401 9.43 -8.96 37.15
C CYS A 401 8.69 -7.62 37.14
N LEU A 402 7.91 -7.33 38.18
CA LEU A 402 7.19 -6.06 38.33
C LEU A 402 8.13 -4.85 38.46
N GLY A 403 9.27 -5.00 39.16
CA GLY A 403 10.30 -3.96 39.23
C GLY A 403 10.90 -3.62 37.86
N LEU A 404 11.03 -4.61 36.98
CA LEU A 404 11.47 -4.39 35.59
C LEU A 404 10.38 -3.72 34.76
N PHE A 405 9.12 -4.11 34.92
CA PHE A 405 8.00 -3.48 34.22
C PHE A 405 7.78 -2.02 34.63
N SER A 406 7.91 -1.68 35.91
CA SER A 406 7.81 -0.29 36.38
C SER A 406 8.91 0.60 35.77
N LYS A 407 10.14 0.08 35.64
CA LYS A 407 11.23 0.80 34.95
C LYS A 407 10.93 0.99 33.46
N GLN A 408 10.33 -0.02 32.81
CA GLN A 408 9.94 0.05 31.40
C GLN A 408 8.76 1.02 31.17
N GLU A 409 7.81 1.08 32.10
CA GLU A 409 6.68 2.02 32.07
C GLU A 409 7.15 3.47 32.27
N GLY A 410 8.10 3.71 33.20
CA GLY A 410 8.74 5.02 33.35
C GLY A 410 9.43 5.50 32.06
N ALA A 411 10.15 4.61 31.36
CA ALA A 411 10.76 4.93 30.08
C ALA A 411 9.73 5.19 28.97
N ARG A 412 8.62 4.45 28.95
CA ARG A 412 7.51 4.66 28.00
C ARG A 412 6.76 5.95 28.25
N SER A 413 6.49 6.29 29.52
CA SER A 413 5.84 7.55 29.90
C SER A 413 6.69 8.75 29.51
N LEU A 414 8.01 8.71 29.75
CA LEU A 414 8.93 9.76 29.32
C LEU A 414 8.94 9.93 27.79
N LYS A 415 8.91 8.81 27.06
CA LYS A 415 8.87 8.82 25.60
C LYS A 415 7.54 9.38 25.07
N LEU A 416 6.42 9.04 25.72
CA LEU A 416 5.11 9.60 25.39
C LEU A 416 5.06 11.10 25.67
N GLU A 417 5.62 11.56 26.77
CA GLU A 417 5.69 12.98 27.13
C GLU A 417 6.55 13.77 26.11
N GLN A 418 7.66 13.19 25.65
CA GLN A 418 8.47 13.75 24.55
C GLN A 418 7.71 13.80 23.22
N GLU A 419 6.92 12.77 22.88
CA GLU A 419 6.12 12.75 21.65
C GLU A 419 4.90 13.71 21.72
N LEU A 420 4.32 13.91 22.90
CA LEU A 420 3.28 14.91 23.11
C LEU A 420 3.83 16.33 22.96
N GLU A 421 5.03 16.62 23.48
CA GLU A 421 5.67 17.92 23.32
C GLU A 421 6.06 18.20 21.87
N LYS A 422 6.54 17.19 21.12
CA LYS A 422 6.77 17.31 19.67
C LYS A 422 5.49 17.61 18.89
N ASN A 423 4.40 16.90 19.20
CA ASN A 423 3.10 17.14 18.55
C ASN A 423 2.56 18.54 18.87
N LYS A 424 2.78 19.02 20.09
CA LYS A 424 2.41 20.37 20.49
C LYS A 424 3.19 21.43 19.69
N ILE A 425 4.52 21.29 19.60
CA ILE A 425 5.36 22.19 18.79
C ILE A 425 4.95 22.17 17.32
N LEU A 426 4.66 20.98 16.77
CA LEU A 426 4.19 20.83 15.38
C LEU A 426 2.83 21.49 15.16
N SER A 427 1.91 21.35 16.11
CA SER A 427 0.58 21.98 16.06
C SER A 427 0.69 23.51 16.15
N GLU A 428 1.56 24.04 17.02
CA GLU A 428 1.82 25.48 17.13
C GLU A 428 2.46 26.04 15.85
N ALA A 429 3.36 25.30 15.22
CA ALA A 429 3.97 25.67 13.94
C ALA A 429 2.93 25.68 12.80
N LEU A 430 2.10 24.64 12.70
CA LEU A 430 1.00 24.57 11.72
C LEU A 430 -0.02 25.68 11.91
N GLN A 431 -0.33 26.03 13.15
CA GLN A 431 -1.26 27.10 13.45
C GLN A 431 -0.67 28.47 13.09
N THR A 432 0.63 28.69 13.35
CA THR A 432 1.33 29.90 12.90
C THR A 432 1.29 30.04 11.38
N LEU A 433 1.58 28.96 10.66
CA LEU A 433 1.57 28.92 9.19
C LEU A 433 0.16 29.16 8.61
N ALA A 434 -0.87 28.60 9.25
CA ALA A 434 -2.26 28.84 8.86
C ALA A 434 -2.68 30.30 9.12
N THR A 435 -2.16 30.92 10.18
CA THR A 435 -2.44 32.32 10.51
C THR A 435 -1.75 33.26 9.50
N GLU A 436 -0.49 32.99 9.15
CA GLU A 436 0.24 33.74 8.11
C GLU A 436 -0.43 33.59 6.73
N HIS A 437 -0.86 32.39 6.37
CA HIS A 437 -1.60 32.16 5.12
C HIS A 437 -2.92 32.92 5.11
N HIS A 438 -3.65 32.94 6.23
CA HIS A 438 -4.90 33.67 6.35
C HIS A 438 -4.71 35.19 6.32
N GLU A 439 -3.63 35.72 6.93
CA GLU A 439 -3.26 37.13 6.84
C GLU A 439 -2.87 37.53 5.40
N LEU A 440 -2.15 36.66 4.69
CA LEU A 440 -1.87 36.81 3.25
C LEU A 440 -3.14 36.82 2.42
N GLU A 441 -4.07 35.88 2.62
CA GLU A 441 -5.36 35.87 1.93
C GLU A 441 -6.20 37.12 2.23
N GLN A 442 -6.23 37.58 3.48
CA GLN A 442 -6.94 38.80 3.84
C GLN A 442 -6.31 40.05 3.21
N SER A 443 -4.97 40.07 3.03
CA SER A 443 -4.27 41.15 2.32
C SER A 443 -4.60 41.18 0.82
N VAL A 444 -4.88 40.02 0.21
CA VAL A 444 -5.29 39.90 -1.19
C VAL A 444 -6.77 40.26 -1.38
N VAL A 445 -7.62 40.05 -0.36
CA VAL A 445 -9.07 40.27 -0.43
C VAL A 445 -9.52 41.67 0.03
N LYS A 446 -8.71 42.40 0.82
CA LYS A 446 -9.03 43.77 1.28
C LYS A 446 -8.19 44.87 0.59
N GLY A 447 -8.55 45.16 -0.66
CA GLY A 447 -8.40 46.49 -1.30
C GLY A 447 -7.17 46.62 -2.23
N SER A 448 -7.34 46.77 -3.55
CA SER A 448 -8.28 47.70 -4.19
C SER A 448 -8.80 47.17 -5.54
N SER A 449 -10.07 47.46 -5.83
CA SER A 449 -10.76 47.16 -7.10
C SER A 449 -11.39 48.47 -7.67
N PRO A 450 -11.97 48.49 -8.88
CA PRO A 450 -11.60 49.44 -9.94
C PRO A 450 -12.69 50.49 -10.21
N ARG A 451 -12.33 51.63 -10.81
CA ARG A 451 -13.32 52.50 -11.46
C ARG A 451 -12.80 53.05 -12.80
N SER A 452 -13.31 52.40 -13.85
CA SER A 452 -14.02 53.00 -15.00
C SER A 452 -13.42 54.21 -15.74
N VAL A 453 -13.30 53.99 -17.05
CA VAL A 453 -13.63 54.93 -18.15
C VAL A 453 -12.59 56.01 -18.46
N LEU A 454 -12.17 55.99 -19.73
CA LEU A 454 -11.44 57.04 -20.42
C LEU A 454 -12.25 58.36 -20.41
N SER A 455 -11.60 59.47 -20.08
CA SER A 455 -11.79 60.73 -20.80
C SER A 455 -10.52 61.58 -20.70
N GLU A 456 -10.15 62.17 -21.84
CA GLU A 456 -9.17 63.24 -22.00
C GLU A 456 -9.58 64.49 -21.19
N ASP A 457 -8.59 65.35 -20.95
CA ASP A 457 -8.66 66.75 -20.47
C ASP A 457 -8.57 67.02 -18.96
N GLU A 458 -7.33 67.14 -18.46
CA GLU A 458 -6.86 68.15 -17.48
C GLU A 458 -5.31 68.01 -17.37
N PHE A 459 -4.53 68.65 -18.24
CA PHE A 459 -3.96 69.99 -18.13
C PHE A 459 -2.92 70.17 -16.99
N HIS A 460 -1.64 70.22 -17.41
CA HIS A 460 -0.46 70.95 -16.90
C HIS A 460 -0.25 71.26 -15.41
N ASP A 461 0.95 70.91 -14.92
CA ASP A 461 1.95 71.76 -14.22
C ASP A 461 2.93 70.85 -13.44
N ALA A 462 4.24 71.03 -13.30
CA ALA A 462 5.26 71.88 -13.91
C ALA A 462 6.62 71.24 -13.53
N LEU A 463 7.66 71.57 -14.28
CA LEU A 463 9.06 71.20 -14.08
C LEU A 463 9.71 71.96 -12.89
N SER A 464 10.93 71.54 -12.53
CA SER A 464 11.93 72.22 -11.66
C SER A 464 11.70 72.00 -10.15
N ASP A 465 12.69 71.70 -9.29
CA ASP A 465 14.05 72.25 -9.22
C ASP A 465 15.09 71.28 -8.62
N SER A 466 16.33 71.60 -8.98
CA SER A 466 17.62 71.02 -8.59
C SER A 466 18.11 71.45 -7.19
N ASP A 467 19.33 70.99 -6.87
CA ASP A 467 20.34 71.56 -5.95
C ASP A 467 20.37 70.99 -4.51
N SER A 468 21.51 70.65 -3.89
CA SER A 468 22.94 70.71 -4.26
C SER A 468 23.83 70.23 -3.07
N GLU A 469 24.98 69.57 -3.40
CA GLU A 469 26.33 69.71 -2.77
C GLU A 469 26.67 69.02 -1.40
N PRO A 470 27.97 68.85 -1.00
CA PRO A 470 29.13 68.28 -1.74
C PRO A 470 30.22 67.52 -0.89
N ALA A 471 31.16 66.89 -1.61
CA ALA A 471 32.63 66.75 -1.44
C ALA A 471 33.34 66.32 -0.12
N LEU A 472 34.32 65.40 -0.26
CA LEU A 472 35.77 65.48 0.11
C LEU A 472 36.41 64.06 0.00
N SER A 473 37.15 63.74 -1.06
CA SER A 473 38.61 63.91 -1.28
C SER A 473 39.53 63.24 -0.24
N SER A 474 40.33 62.26 -0.66
CA SER A 474 41.81 62.33 -0.63
C SER A 474 42.47 61.13 -1.31
N CYS A 475 43.38 61.47 -2.22
CA CYS A 475 44.33 60.67 -2.99
C CYS A 475 45.46 60.14 -2.09
N GLU A 476 46.07 58.98 -2.35
CA GLU A 476 47.39 58.77 -2.98
C GLU A 476 47.79 57.31 -2.62
N LYS A 477 48.51 56.48 -3.36
CA LYS A 477 49.61 56.70 -4.32
C LYS A 477 49.80 55.41 -5.16
N ALA A 478 50.23 55.63 -6.40
CA ALA A 478 50.46 54.65 -7.44
C ALA A 478 51.80 53.90 -7.34
N GLY A 479 51.86 52.74 -8.00
CA GLY A 479 53.05 52.02 -8.42
C GLY A 479 52.74 51.14 -9.64
N HIS A 480 52.78 51.75 -10.83
CA HIS A 480 52.87 51.15 -12.18
C HIS A 480 54.22 50.38 -12.32
N SER A 481 54.50 49.41 -13.20
CA SER A 481 53.85 48.82 -14.39
C SER A 481 54.79 47.76 -15.04
N TYR A 482 54.19 46.76 -15.71
CA TYR A 482 54.55 45.97 -16.92
C TYR A 482 55.95 45.31 -17.10
N GLU A 483 55.98 43.98 -17.26
CA GLU A 483 56.27 43.24 -18.51
C GLU A 483 56.19 41.70 -18.30
N ASP A 484 56.08 40.99 -19.43
CA ASP A 484 55.56 39.64 -19.68
C ASP A 484 56.28 38.42 -19.06
N GLY A 485 55.55 37.29 -19.07
CA GLY A 485 56.10 35.94 -18.88
C GLY A 485 55.02 34.86 -18.94
N GLU A 486 54.65 34.46 -20.16
CA GLU A 486 53.69 33.43 -20.54
C GLU A 486 54.01 32.01 -20.03
N ASP A 487 52.92 31.26 -19.84
CA ASP A 487 52.69 29.81 -19.98
C ASP A 487 53.54 28.78 -19.20
N PHE A 488 52.83 28.00 -18.36
CA PHE A 488 53.04 26.55 -18.25
C PHE A 488 51.71 25.80 -18.01
N ASN A 489 51.31 25.07 -19.05
CA ASN A 489 50.61 23.78 -19.10
C ASN A 489 49.20 23.60 -18.51
N SER A 490 48.24 23.81 -19.41
CA SER A 490 47.25 22.79 -19.75
C SER A 490 47.90 21.64 -20.56
N GLU A 491 47.82 20.40 -20.07
CA GLU A 491 47.92 19.15 -20.85
C GLU A 491 46.78 18.24 -20.36
N LEU A 492 45.78 17.90 -21.20
CA LEU A 492 45.73 16.92 -22.30
C LEU A 492 45.43 15.49 -21.83
N TYR A 493 44.21 14.97 -22.08
CA TYR A 493 43.71 14.27 -23.30
C TYR A 493 44.23 12.81 -23.39
N CYS A 494 43.46 11.82 -23.88
CA CYS A 494 42.99 11.82 -25.26
C CYS A 494 41.80 10.89 -25.54
N SER A 495 40.81 11.49 -26.20
CA SER A 495 39.96 10.89 -27.21
C SER A 495 40.80 10.43 -28.42
N ILE A 496 40.41 9.33 -29.07
CA ILE A 496 40.72 9.10 -30.48
C ILE A 496 39.41 8.78 -31.19
N SER A 497 38.93 9.70 -32.03
CA SER A 497 38.55 9.34 -33.39
C SER A 497 38.64 10.55 -34.31
N SER A 498 39.48 10.34 -35.29
CA SER A 498 39.73 11.04 -36.54
C SER A 498 38.52 11.64 -37.25
N HIS A 499 38.69 12.88 -37.68
CA HIS A 499 38.49 13.24 -39.09
C HIS A 499 39.61 14.17 -39.52
N LEU A 500 40.42 13.75 -40.48
CA LEU A 500 41.08 14.67 -41.40
C LEU A 500 41.15 14.03 -42.78
N SER A 501 40.45 14.70 -43.70
CA SER A 501 40.56 14.56 -45.15
C SER A 501 41.97 14.90 -45.61
N GLY A 502 42.51 14.08 -46.50
CA GLY A 502 43.79 14.33 -47.14
C GLY A 502 43.73 15.41 -48.22
N ARG A 503 44.88 16.08 -48.40
CA ARG A 503 45.34 16.60 -49.69
C ARG A 503 46.87 16.50 -49.78
N MET A 504 47.28 15.56 -50.63
CA MET A 504 48.41 15.56 -51.58
C MET A 504 49.67 16.39 -51.28
N SER A 505 50.83 15.72 -51.26
CA SER A 505 52.01 15.91 -52.14
C SER A 505 53.07 14.84 -51.78
N ARG A 506 53.45 13.93 -52.72
CA ARG A 506 54.78 13.84 -53.40
C ARG A 506 55.96 13.92 -52.42
N GLU A 507 56.88 12.96 -52.29
CA GLU A 507 57.70 12.14 -53.20
C GLU A 507 58.49 11.18 -52.26
N ASP A 508 58.64 9.87 -52.48
CA ASP A 508 59.47 9.14 -53.46
C ASP A 508 60.58 8.34 -52.72
N ARG A 509 60.84 7.11 -53.21
CA ARG A 509 62.03 6.23 -53.00
C ARG A 509 62.05 5.28 -51.77
N ARG A 510 61.94 3.95 -52.02
CA ARG A 510 63.00 2.96 -52.37
C ARG A 510 63.92 2.68 -51.17
N GLY A 511 64.22 1.46 -50.75
CA GLY A 511 64.00 0.10 -51.27
C GLY A 511 64.66 -0.90 -50.30
N GLU A 512 64.34 -2.19 -50.49
CA GLU A 512 65.27 -3.34 -50.36
C GLU A 512 65.65 -3.78 -48.93
N GLU A 513 65.86 -5.05 -48.59
CA GLU A 513 65.70 -6.39 -49.17
C GLU A 513 66.06 -7.37 -48.02
N GLU A 514 65.43 -8.56 -48.02
CA GLU A 514 65.98 -9.87 -47.56
C GLU A 514 66.38 -10.07 -46.07
N ASP A 515 66.33 -11.24 -45.42
CA ASP A 515 65.78 -12.58 -45.69
C ASP A 515 65.78 -13.36 -44.34
N ASP A 516 65.02 -14.46 -44.31
CA ASP A 516 65.18 -15.70 -43.53
C ASP A 516 64.81 -15.80 -42.02
N ASP A 517 63.66 -16.45 -41.86
CA ASP A 517 63.38 -17.68 -41.11
C ASP A 517 63.11 -17.74 -39.58
N GLU A 518 62.03 -18.50 -39.33
CA GLU A 518 61.63 -19.25 -38.13
C GLU A 518 60.68 -18.65 -37.04
N VAL A 519 59.46 -19.22 -37.07
CA VAL A 519 58.63 -19.69 -35.92
C VAL A 519 57.70 -18.69 -35.19
N ALA A 520 56.42 -18.78 -35.61
CA ALA A 520 55.20 -18.92 -34.81
C ALA A 520 54.40 -17.71 -34.25
N SER A 521 53.11 -17.74 -34.63
CA SER A 521 51.88 -17.50 -33.83
C SER A 521 51.14 -16.16 -33.98
N VAL A 522 50.10 -16.21 -34.82
CA VAL A 522 48.71 -15.75 -34.60
C VAL A 522 48.51 -14.62 -33.58
N ASN A 523 48.45 -13.36 -34.03
CA ASN A 523 47.86 -12.26 -33.22
C ASN A 523 47.19 -11.12 -34.01
N GLY A 524 47.01 -11.24 -35.34
CA GLY A 524 46.43 -10.17 -36.17
C GLY A 524 44.90 -10.17 -36.28
N ILE A 525 44.24 -11.32 -36.15
CA ILE A 525 42.78 -11.44 -36.43
C ILE A 525 41.95 -11.14 -35.17
N SER A 526 42.49 -11.31 -33.95
CA SER A 526 41.72 -11.13 -32.72
C SER A 526 41.38 -9.66 -32.40
N ASN A 527 42.22 -8.68 -32.79
CA ASN A 527 42.04 -7.28 -32.36
C ASN A 527 40.93 -6.52 -33.10
N VAL A 528 40.71 -6.82 -34.39
CA VAL A 528 39.61 -6.21 -35.18
C VAL A 528 38.25 -6.78 -34.75
N TYR A 529 38.19 -8.09 -34.48
CA TYR A 529 37.00 -8.72 -33.88
C TYR A 529 36.74 -8.21 -32.46
N PHE A 530 37.75 -7.94 -31.64
CA PHE A 530 37.59 -7.41 -30.29
C PHE A 530 37.08 -5.96 -30.26
N LEU A 531 37.60 -5.07 -31.12
CA LEU A 531 37.13 -3.68 -31.21
C LEU A 531 35.71 -3.58 -31.75
N SER A 532 35.40 -4.38 -32.78
CA SER A 532 34.05 -4.50 -33.33
C SER A 532 33.05 -5.03 -32.29
N LYS A 533 33.38 -6.11 -31.56
CA LYS A 533 32.56 -6.66 -30.47
C LYS A 533 32.38 -5.66 -29.31
N ARG A 534 33.40 -4.84 -29.00
CA ARG A 534 33.32 -3.81 -27.95
C ARG A 534 32.38 -2.65 -28.31
N MET A 535 32.28 -2.29 -29.60
CA MET A 535 31.35 -1.27 -30.10
C MET A 535 29.89 -1.76 -30.07
N TYR A 536 29.63 -3.02 -30.46
CA TYR A 536 28.30 -3.63 -30.42
C TYR A 536 27.75 -3.81 -29.01
N VAL A 537 28.62 -4.24 -28.09
CA VAL A 537 28.23 -4.41 -26.69
C VAL A 537 27.94 -3.06 -26.04
N PHE A 538 28.61 -1.97 -26.42
CA PHE A 538 28.24 -0.63 -25.96
C PHE A 538 26.85 -0.22 -26.48
N SER A 539 26.50 -0.58 -27.72
CA SER A 539 25.20 -0.27 -28.33
C SER A 539 24.04 -0.88 -27.53
N ILE A 540 24.06 -2.20 -27.24
CA ILE A 540 22.96 -2.84 -26.48
C ILE A 540 22.87 -2.37 -25.02
N GLN A 541 23.97 -1.92 -24.42
CA GLN A 541 23.96 -1.31 -23.07
C GLN A 541 23.17 0.00 -23.06
N CYS A 542 23.43 0.88 -24.04
CA CYS A 542 22.70 2.13 -24.21
C CYS A 542 21.23 1.88 -24.54
N VAL A 543 20.92 0.91 -25.40
CA VAL A 543 19.51 0.56 -25.71
C VAL A 543 18.78 0.00 -24.49
N ALA A 544 19.43 -0.82 -23.67
CA ALA A 544 18.86 -1.30 -22.42
C ALA A 544 18.57 -0.15 -21.44
N ALA A 545 19.51 0.80 -21.31
CA ALA A 545 19.34 1.99 -20.49
C ALA A 545 18.20 2.88 -21.02
N PHE A 546 18.10 3.04 -22.34
CA PHE A 546 17.01 3.76 -22.99
C PHE A 546 15.65 3.10 -22.71
N ALA A 547 15.55 1.78 -22.84
CA ALA A 547 14.33 1.02 -22.55
C ALA A 547 13.85 1.19 -21.10
N VAL A 548 14.77 1.23 -20.13
CA VAL A 548 14.43 1.53 -18.72
C VAL A 548 14.05 3.01 -18.54
N SER A 549 14.79 3.93 -19.16
CA SER A 549 14.53 5.37 -19.05
C SER A 549 13.17 5.78 -19.62
N ALA A 550 12.71 5.12 -20.69
CA ALA A 550 11.46 5.41 -21.38
C ALA A 550 10.22 5.25 -20.47
N VAL A 551 10.35 4.48 -19.38
CA VAL A 551 9.27 4.26 -18.42
C VAL A 551 9.55 4.90 -17.05
N ALA A 552 10.63 5.67 -16.91
CA ALA A 552 11.04 6.23 -15.61
C ALA A 552 10.09 7.31 -15.07
N SER A 553 9.48 8.10 -15.95
CA SER A 553 8.66 9.26 -15.57
C SER A 553 7.34 8.89 -14.88
N GLN A 554 6.97 7.61 -14.82
CA GLN A 554 5.67 7.13 -14.33
C GLN A 554 5.50 7.23 -12.81
N TRP A 555 6.59 7.34 -12.04
CA TRP A 555 6.53 7.46 -10.58
C TRP A 555 5.62 8.62 -10.15
N GLU A 556 4.69 8.44 -9.22
CA GLU A 556 3.71 9.47 -8.77
C GLU A 556 2.79 10.09 -9.85
N ARG A 557 2.88 9.68 -11.13
CA ARG A 557 2.01 10.13 -12.23
C ARG A 557 0.68 9.36 -12.22
N THR A 558 -0.07 9.46 -11.12
CA THR A 558 -1.31 8.69 -10.88
C THR A 558 -2.53 9.24 -11.64
N GLY A 559 -2.42 10.45 -12.21
CA GLY A 559 -3.44 11.03 -13.08
C GLY A 559 -3.60 10.24 -14.38
N LYS A 560 -4.83 9.89 -14.72
CA LYS A 560 -5.16 9.18 -15.97
C LYS A 560 -5.04 10.15 -17.16
N PRO A 561 -4.22 9.84 -18.19
CA PRO A 561 -4.20 10.61 -19.43
C PRO A 561 -5.56 10.59 -20.14
N PHE A 562 -5.83 11.62 -20.95
CA PHE A 562 -7.01 11.63 -21.80
C PHE A 562 -6.96 10.46 -22.78
N ASN A 563 -8.12 9.82 -23.01
CA ASN A 563 -8.22 8.77 -24.01
C ASN A 563 -8.26 9.43 -25.39
N PRO A 564 -7.29 9.18 -26.28
CA PRO A 564 -7.28 9.82 -27.59
C PRO A 564 -8.51 9.41 -28.42
N LEU A 565 -9.03 10.36 -29.20
CA LEU A 565 -10.10 10.11 -30.16
C LEU A 565 -9.53 9.32 -31.34
N LEU A 566 -10.36 8.51 -32.02
CA LEU A 566 -9.94 7.80 -33.23
C LEU A 566 -9.51 8.80 -34.31
N GLY A 567 -8.27 8.66 -34.81
CA GLY A 567 -7.67 9.58 -35.76
C GLY A 567 -7.04 10.84 -35.14
N GLU A 568 -7.04 10.96 -33.82
CA GLU A 568 -6.25 11.97 -33.11
C GLU A 568 -4.77 11.73 -33.39
N THR A 569 -4.04 12.80 -33.67
CA THR A 569 -2.60 12.80 -33.93
C THR A 569 -1.87 13.60 -32.87
N TYR A 570 -0.59 13.35 -32.69
CA TYR A 570 0.28 14.22 -31.91
C TYR A 570 1.68 14.23 -32.51
N GLU A 571 2.19 15.42 -32.83
CA GLU A 571 3.59 15.61 -33.23
C GLU A 571 4.46 16.25 -32.15
N LEU A 572 5.75 15.96 -32.19
CA LEU A 572 6.76 16.63 -31.37
C LEU A 572 8.06 16.76 -32.17
N VAL A 573 8.55 17.99 -32.32
CA VAL A 573 9.87 18.27 -32.91
C VAL A 573 10.76 18.86 -31.83
N ARG A 574 11.94 18.28 -31.63
CA ARG A 574 12.92 18.70 -30.63
C ARG A 574 14.28 18.85 -31.27
N ASP A 575 14.55 20.04 -31.78
CA ASP A 575 15.84 20.36 -32.42
C ASP A 575 17.01 20.24 -31.45
N ASP A 576 16.80 20.62 -30.18
CA ASP A 576 17.78 20.52 -29.11
C ASP A 576 18.16 19.07 -28.76
N LEU A 577 17.21 18.14 -28.92
CA LEU A 577 17.42 16.69 -28.73
C LEU A 577 17.66 15.94 -30.04
N GLY A 578 17.56 16.63 -31.18
CA GLY A 578 17.84 16.08 -32.50
C GLY A 578 16.82 15.06 -33.01
N PHE A 579 15.53 15.14 -32.65
CA PHE A 579 14.52 14.21 -33.17
C PHE A 579 13.17 14.85 -33.48
N ARG A 580 12.37 14.15 -34.29
CA ARG A 580 10.94 14.42 -34.47
C ARG A 580 10.13 13.15 -34.27
N LEU A 581 8.90 13.29 -33.80
CA LEU A 581 7.97 12.21 -33.48
C LEU A 581 6.58 12.55 -34.01
N ILE A 582 5.89 11.53 -34.54
CA ILE A 582 4.47 11.55 -34.84
C ILE A 582 3.80 10.34 -34.19
N SER A 583 2.60 10.52 -33.67
CA SER A 583 1.71 9.45 -33.23
C SER A 583 0.29 9.63 -33.74
N GLU A 584 -0.44 8.53 -33.90
CA GLU A 584 -1.84 8.50 -34.32
C GLU A 584 -2.60 7.45 -33.47
N GLN A 585 -3.81 7.80 -33.04
CA GLN A 585 -4.75 6.85 -32.47
C GLN A 585 -5.41 6.01 -33.58
N VAL A 586 -4.74 4.92 -33.94
CA VAL A 586 -5.11 4.04 -35.06
C VAL A 586 -6.31 3.13 -34.78
N SER A 587 -6.64 2.91 -33.50
CA SER A 587 -7.84 2.16 -33.11
C SER A 587 -8.38 2.64 -31.75
N HIS A 588 -9.69 2.58 -31.56
CA HIS A 588 -10.34 2.95 -30.29
C HIS A 588 -10.92 1.73 -29.53
N HIS A 589 -11.23 0.63 -30.23
CA HIS A 589 -11.70 -0.62 -29.64
C HIS A 589 -11.04 -1.84 -30.31
N PRO A 590 -9.94 -2.37 -29.75
CA PRO A 590 -9.22 -1.88 -28.57
C PRO A 590 -8.50 -0.54 -28.81
N PRO A 591 -8.17 0.25 -27.77
CA PRO A 591 -7.41 1.48 -27.94
C PRO A 591 -5.97 1.14 -28.32
N VAL A 592 -5.54 1.56 -29.51
CA VAL A 592 -4.17 1.38 -30.00
C VAL A 592 -3.64 2.73 -30.46
N SER A 593 -2.49 3.12 -29.91
CA SER A 593 -1.74 4.31 -30.33
C SER A 593 -0.48 3.84 -31.05
N ALA A 594 -0.30 4.25 -32.31
CA ALA A 594 0.91 3.99 -33.07
C ALA A 594 1.81 5.24 -33.03
N PHE A 595 3.13 5.05 -32.99
CA PHE A 595 4.08 6.15 -32.99
C PHE A 595 5.31 5.84 -33.84
N HIS A 596 5.91 6.90 -34.37
CA HIS A 596 7.12 6.87 -35.16
C HIS A 596 7.96 8.10 -34.86
N ALA A 597 9.20 7.89 -34.46
CA ALA A 597 10.18 8.93 -34.22
C ALA A 597 11.43 8.66 -35.07
N GLU A 598 12.04 9.74 -35.55
CA GLU A 598 13.26 9.69 -36.34
C GLU A 598 14.23 10.78 -35.89
N GLY A 599 15.51 10.42 -35.83
CA GLY A 599 16.57 11.40 -35.58
C GLY A 599 16.71 12.35 -36.76
N LEU A 600 16.84 13.65 -36.49
CA LEU A 600 17.01 14.69 -37.52
C LEU A 600 18.29 14.47 -38.34
N GLN A 601 19.28 13.80 -37.76
CA GLN A 601 20.53 13.39 -38.41
C GLN A 601 20.47 11.98 -39.03
N LYS A 602 19.29 11.38 -39.11
CA LYS A 602 19.04 10.02 -39.64
C LYS A 602 19.90 8.95 -38.95
N ASP A 603 20.17 9.15 -37.68
CA ASP A 603 21.01 8.30 -36.83
C ASP A 603 20.22 7.19 -36.13
N PHE A 604 18.92 7.40 -35.88
CA PHE A 604 18.01 6.37 -35.38
C PHE A 604 16.59 6.52 -35.93
N VAL A 605 15.84 5.42 -35.88
CA VAL A 605 14.37 5.38 -36.06
C VAL A 605 13.78 4.57 -34.91
N PHE A 606 12.80 5.15 -34.20
CA PHE A 606 12.18 4.55 -33.03
C PHE A 606 10.66 4.50 -33.21
N HIS A 607 10.08 3.31 -33.24
CA HIS A 607 8.66 3.15 -33.56
C HIS A 607 8.03 1.97 -32.84
N GLY A 608 6.70 1.94 -32.86
CA GLY A 608 5.91 0.84 -32.34
C GLY A 608 4.45 1.23 -32.18
N SER A 609 3.69 0.31 -31.60
CA SER A 609 2.29 0.53 -31.27
C SER A 609 1.99 0.00 -29.88
N ILE A 610 1.14 0.69 -29.13
CA ILE A 610 0.80 0.32 -27.74
C ILE A 610 -0.71 0.18 -27.59
N TYR A 611 -1.11 -0.97 -27.07
CA TYR A 611 -2.44 -1.27 -26.54
C TYR A 611 -2.33 -1.51 -25.03
N PRO A 612 -2.75 -0.56 -24.18
CA PRO A 612 -2.75 -0.75 -22.73
C PRO A 612 -3.91 -1.66 -22.32
N LYS A 613 -3.65 -2.97 -22.20
CA LYS A 613 -4.66 -3.94 -21.76
C LYS A 613 -4.82 -3.85 -20.25
N LEU A 614 -5.98 -3.37 -19.81
CA LEU A 614 -6.31 -3.22 -18.39
C LEU A 614 -6.80 -4.54 -17.78
N LYS A 615 -6.35 -4.85 -16.56
CA LYS A 615 -6.85 -5.92 -15.69
C LYS A 615 -7.04 -5.37 -14.28
N PHE A 616 -8.20 -5.64 -13.68
CA PHE A 616 -8.51 -5.22 -12.31
C PHE A 616 -8.29 -6.36 -11.32
N TRP A 617 -7.48 -6.12 -10.30
CA TRP A 617 -7.07 -7.09 -9.27
C TRP A 617 -7.55 -6.69 -7.87
N GLY A 618 -8.80 -6.25 -7.75
CA GLY A 618 -9.39 -5.86 -6.47
C GLY A 618 -8.89 -4.51 -5.97
N LYS A 619 -7.66 -4.42 -5.46
CA LYS A 619 -7.07 -3.16 -4.96
C LYS A 619 -6.14 -2.47 -5.97
N SER A 620 -5.82 -3.14 -7.07
CA SER A 620 -4.90 -2.61 -8.08
C SER A 620 -5.44 -2.76 -9.50
N VAL A 621 -5.00 -1.89 -10.40
CA VAL A 621 -5.19 -2.04 -11.85
C VAL A 621 -3.85 -2.24 -12.51
N GLU A 622 -3.72 -3.35 -13.23
CA GLU A 622 -2.60 -3.60 -14.11
C GLU A 622 -2.92 -3.08 -15.50
N ALA A 623 -2.03 -2.28 -16.06
CA ALA A 623 -1.96 -1.92 -17.45
C ALA A 623 -0.80 -2.69 -18.09
N GLU A 624 -1.12 -3.72 -18.87
CA GLU A 624 -0.16 -4.48 -19.68
C GLU A 624 0.01 -3.77 -21.02
N PRO A 625 1.16 -3.11 -21.31
CA PRO A 625 1.37 -2.37 -22.55
C PRO A 625 1.68 -3.34 -23.69
N LYS A 626 0.64 -3.81 -24.38
CA LYS A 626 0.79 -4.75 -25.50
C LYS A 626 1.30 -4.05 -26.73
N GLY A 627 2.34 -4.62 -27.33
CA GLY A 627 2.92 -4.16 -28.57
C GLY A 627 4.44 -4.24 -28.50
N ILE A 628 5.07 -4.21 -29.67
CA ILE A 628 6.52 -4.32 -29.79
C ILE A 628 7.07 -2.91 -30.04
N ILE A 629 8.12 -2.60 -29.28
CA ILE A 629 8.93 -1.42 -29.50
C ILE A 629 10.10 -1.80 -30.39
N THR A 630 10.38 -0.98 -31.40
CA THR A 630 11.46 -1.17 -32.35
C THR A 630 12.36 0.07 -32.37
N LEU A 631 13.67 -0.13 -32.22
CA LEU A 631 14.69 0.89 -32.40
C LEU A 631 15.66 0.42 -33.48
N GLU A 632 15.76 1.18 -34.55
CA GLU A 632 16.70 0.96 -35.64
C GLU A 632 17.82 2.00 -35.54
N LEU A 633 19.06 1.55 -35.74
CA LEU A 633 20.26 2.37 -35.83
C LEU A 633 20.83 2.22 -37.25
N PRO A 634 20.36 2.99 -38.24
CA PRO A 634 20.70 2.78 -39.65
C PRO A 634 22.21 2.87 -39.93
N LYS A 635 22.92 3.77 -39.23
CA LYS A 635 24.38 3.93 -39.35
C LYS A 635 25.16 2.66 -38.99
N HIS A 636 24.61 1.84 -38.10
CA HIS A 636 25.17 0.55 -37.68
C HIS A 636 24.48 -0.66 -38.31
N ASN A 637 23.43 -0.41 -39.10
CA ASN A 637 22.58 -1.44 -39.69
C ASN A 637 22.02 -2.40 -38.63
N GLU A 638 21.69 -1.87 -37.46
CA GLU A 638 21.18 -2.61 -36.31
C GLU A 638 19.72 -2.33 -36.07
N ALA A 639 19.02 -3.33 -35.54
CA ALA A 639 17.65 -3.18 -35.08
C ALA A 639 17.46 -3.93 -33.76
N TYR A 640 16.73 -3.29 -32.86
CA TYR A 640 16.45 -3.74 -31.53
C TYR A 640 14.95 -3.83 -31.32
N THR A 641 14.48 -4.92 -30.72
CA THR A 641 13.07 -5.01 -30.32
C THR A 641 12.92 -5.43 -28.87
N TRP A 642 11.90 -4.90 -28.20
CA TRP A 642 11.50 -5.31 -26.86
C TRP A 642 10.00 -5.03 -26.62
N THR A 643 9.50 -5.46 -25.46
CA THR A 643 8.18 -5.10 -24.94
C THR A 643 8.34 -4.40 -23.60
N ASN A 644 7.51 -3.40 -23.31
CA ASN A 644 7.58 -2.66 -22.05
C ASN A 644 7.10 -3.50 -20.85
N PRO A 645 7.56 -3.19 -19.63
CA PRO A 645 7.10 -3.89 -18.42
C PRO A 645 5.63 -3.55 -18.11
N THR A 646 4.97 -4.39 -17.31
CA THR A 646 3.62 -4.13 -16.83
C THR A 646 3.64 -2.97 -15.83
N CYS A 647 2.70 -2.03 -15.97
CA CYS A 647 2.47 -0.98 -15.01
C CYS A 647 1.30 -1.38 -14.09
N CYS A 648 1.45 -1.19 -12.79
CA CYS A 648 0.41 -1.49 -11.81
C CYS A 648 0.13 -0.24 -10.98
N VAL A 649 -1.13 0.19 -10.95
CA VAL A 649 -1.61 1.27 -10.08
C VAL A 649 -2.27 0.62 -8.87
N HIS A 650 -1.66 0.81 -7.71
CA HIS A 650 -2.15 0.27 -6.44
C HIS A 650 -3.13 1.23 -5.76
N ASN A 651 -3.89 0.71 -4.80
CA ASN A 651 -4.84 1.45 -3.97
C ASN A 651 -5.95 2.15 -4.77
N ILE A 652 -6.40 1.55 -5.88
CA ILE A 652 -7.41 2.18 -6.76
C ILE A 652 -8.78 2.37 -6.10
N ILE A 653 -9.09 1.65 -5.02
CA ILE A 653 -10.35 1.80 -4.27
C ILE A 653 -10.16 2.73 -3.04
N VAL A 654 -9.13 2.50 -2.23
CA VAL A 654 -8.88 3.19 -0.96
C VAL A 654 -7.38 3.31 -0.72
N GLY A 655 -6.93 4.47 -0.24
CA GLY A 655 -5.54 4.78 0.08
C GLY A 655 -4.87 5.69 -0.95
N GLN A 656 -3.62 6.07 -0.69
CA GLN A 656 -2.82 6.85 -1.64
C GLN A 656 -2.49 6.00 -2.86
N LEU A 657 -2.86 6.48 -4.06
CA LEU A 657 -2.48 5.86 -5.31
C LEU A 657 -0.96 5.90 -5.46
N TRP A 658 -0.38 4.79 -5.88
CA TRP A 658 1.04 4.72 -6.25
C TRP A 658 1.24 3.74 -7.39
N ILE A 659 2.34 3.93 -8.11
CA ILE A 659 2.63 3.19 -9.35
C ILE A 659 3.82 2.28 -9.12
N GLU A 660 3.66 1.04 -9.56
CA GLU A 660 4.71 0.07 -9.69
C GLU A 660 4.91 -0.32 -11.15
N GLN A 661 6.14 -0.70 -11.51
CA GLN A 661 6.42 -1.42 -12.75
C GLN A 661 7.17 -2.71 -12.46
N TYR A 662 6.69 -3.80 -13.04
CA TYR A 662 7.29 -5.12 -12.87
C TYR A 662 7.19 -5.95 -14.15
N GLY A 663 8.00 -7.01 -14.22
CA GLY A 663 8.01 -7.96 -15.33
C GLY A 663 9.37 -8.08 -15.99
N SER A 664 9.44 -8.92 -17.02
CA SER A 664 10.66 -9.21 -17.75
C SER A 664 10.66 -8.47 -19.09
N VAL A 665 11.74 -7.74 -19.37
CA VAL A 665 11.97 -7.07 -20.65
C VAL A 665 13.17 -7.75 -21.32
N GLU A 666 12.98 -8.26 -22.53
CA GLU A 666 14.06 -8.80 -23.35
C GLU A 666 14.32 -7.87 -24.54
N VAL A 667 15.47 -7.21 -24.55
CA VAL A 667 15.96 -6.42 -25.67
C VAL A 667 16.80 -7.32 -26.56
N ILE A 668 16.41 -7.47 -27.82
CA ILE A 668 17.06 -8.36 -28.79
C ILE A 668 17.69 -7.52 -29.89
N ASN A 669 18.99 -7.69 -30.13
CA ASN A 669 19.66 -7.17 -31.33
C ASN A 669 19.51 -8.18 -32.49
N HIS A 670 18.79 -7.82 -33.54
CA HIS A 670 18.51 -8.69 -34.68
C HIS A 670 19.69 -8.87 -35.64
N ARG A 671 20.69 -7.99 -35.58
CA ARG A 671 21.92 -8.10 -36.37
C ARG A 671 22.93 -9.04 -35.71
N THR A 672 23.20 -8.85 -34.43
CA THR A 672 24.26 -9.58 -33.71
C THR A 672 23.78 -10.83 -32.98
N GLY A 673 22.46 -10.92 -32.70
CA GLY A 673 21.86 -11.97 -31.89
C GLY A 673 22.08 -11.79 -30.39
N GLU A 674 22.69 -10.67 -29.96
CA GLU A 674 22.87 -10.34 -28.55
C GLU A 674 21.52 -10.04 -27.88
N LYS A 675 21.42 -10.36 -26.60
CA LYS A 675 20.21 -10.18 -25.82
C LYS A 675 20.52 -9.51 -24.49
N CYS A 676 19.71 -8.53 -24.10
CA CYS A 676 19.71 -8.01 -22.75
C CYS A 676 18.40 -8.41 -22.07
N CYS A 677 18.51 -9.18 -20.99
CA CYS A 677 17.36 -9.60 -20.18
C CYS A 677 17.31 -8.73 -18.92
N LEU A 678 16.26 -7.93 -18.80
CA LEU A 678 15.99 -7.06 -17.65
C LEU A 678 14.79 -7.59 -16.87
N SER A 679 14.86 -7.54 -15.55
CA SER A 679 13.83 -7.95 -14.61
C SER A 679 13.49 -6.77 -13.72
N PHE A 680 12.31 -6.19 -13.95
CA PHE A 680 11.69 -5.21 -13.08
C PHE A 680 11.06 -5.96 -11.91
N LYS A 681 11.60 -5.74 -10.71
CA LYS A 681 11.22 -6.49 -9.52
C LYS A 681 9.90 -5.94 -8.97
N PRO A 682 8.91 -6.81 -8.69
CA PRO A 682 7.74 -6.40 -7.94
C PRO A 682 8.12 -6.10 -6.48
N CYS A 683 7.32 -5.28 -5.83
CA CYS A 683 7.38 -4.89 -4.44
C CYS A 683 7.04 -6.14 -3.65
N GLY A 684 8.08 -6.90 -3.31
CA GLY A 684 7.94 -8.06 -2.42
C GLY A 684 7.38 -7.63 -1.06
N LEU A 685 7.02 -8.61 -0.23
CA LEU A 685 6.35 -8.44 1.08
C LEU A 685 7.00 -7.45 2.08
N PHE A 686 8.24 -7.00 1.83
CA PHE A 686 8.98 -6.09 2.71
C PHE A 686 9.45 -4.81 2.00
N GLY A 687 8.96 -4.52 0.80
CA GLY A 687 9.34 -3.31 0.03
C GLY A 687 10.80 -3.21 -0.41
N LYS A 688 11.67 -4.16 -0.01
CA LYS A 688 13.12 -4.10 -0.29
C LYS A 688 13.50 -4.11 -1.76
N GLU A 689 12.62 -4.61 -2.62
CA GLU A 689 12.83 -4.70 -4.07
C GLU A 689 12.09 -3.60 -4.83
N LEU A 690 11.48 -2.65 -4.13
CA LEU A 690 10.70 -1.58 -4.73
C LEU A 690 11.55 -0.82 -5.76
N HIS A 691 11.01 -0.74 -6.96
CA HIS A 691 11.59 -0.10 -8.14
C HIS A 691 12.88 -0.71 -8.69
N LYS A 692 13.39 -1.79 -8.10
CA LYS A 692 14.65 -2.39 -8.55
C LYS A 692 14.52 -2.97 -9.95
N VAL A 693 15.56 -2.76 -10.73
CA VAL A 693 15.76 -3.40 -12.04
C VAL A 693 17.08 -4.14 -11.97
N GLU A 694 17.07 -5.43 -12.28
CA GLU A 694 18.28 -6.24 -12.42
C GLU A 694 18.26 -6.95 -13.77
N GLY A 695 19.42 -7.10 -14.38
CA GLY A 695 19.50 -7.78 -15.66
C GLY A 695 20.91 -8.21 -16.02
N TYR A 696 21.03 -8.71 -17.24
CA TYR A 696 22.29 -9.15 -17.79
C TYR A 696 22.27 -9.16 -19.31
N ILE A 697 23.46 -9.03 -19.90
CA ILE A 697 23.68 -9.11 -21.35
C ILE A 697 24.26 -10.47 -21.69
N LEU A 698 23.62 -11.16 -22.63
CA LEU A 698 24.08 -12.41 -23.23
C LEU A 698 24.68 -12.12 -24.61
N ASP A 699 25.86 -12.68 -24.87
CA ASP A 699 26.38 -12.72 -26.25
C ASP A 699 25.70 -13.82 -27.08
N LYS A 700 26.04 -13.89 -28.37
CA LYS A 700 25.55 -14.92 -29.29
C LYS A 700 25.77 -16.37 -28.82
N SER A 701 26.76 -16.60 -27.96
CA SER A 701 27.06 -17.91 -27.38
C SER A 701 26.28 -18.17 -26.08
N LYS A 702 25.30 -17.30 -25.76
CA LYS A 702 24.53 -17.30 -24.52
C LYS A 702 25.40 -17.15 -23.27
N LYS A 703 26.61 -16.58 -23.40
CA LYS A 703 27.47 -16.30 -22.25
C LYS A 703 27.10 -14.95 -21.68
N LYS A 704 26.94 -14.89 -20.35
CA LYS A 704 26.76 -13.63 -19.63
C LYS A 704 28.03 -12.79 -19.73
N VAL A 705 27.93 -11.61 -20.32
CA VAL A 705 29.05 -10.67 -20.52
C VAL A 705 29.03 -9.55 -19.48
N TYR A 706 27.84 -9.07 -19.12
CA TYR A 706 27.65 -8.00 -18.14
C TYR A 706 26.39 -8.23 -17.31
N ASN A 707 26.39 -7.65 -16.11
CA ASN A 707 25.21 -7.49 -15.27
C ASN A 707 24.79 -6.02 -15.26
N LEU A 708 23.49 -5.77 -15.33
CA LEU A 708 22.90 -4.44 -15.14
C LEU A 708 22.09 -4.43 -13.85
N TYR A 709 22.11 -3.31 -13.14
CA TYR A 709 21.30 -3.13 -11.94
C TYR A 709 20.98 -1.67 -11.71
N GLY A 710 19.90 -1.38 -10.99
CA GLY A 710 19.46 -0.02 -10.76
C GLY A 710 18.08 0.07 -10.14
N LYS A 711 17.51 1.28 -10.17
CA LYS A 711 16.10 1.52 -9.92
C LYS A 711 15.52 2.33 -11.07
N TRP A 712 14.39 1.91 -11.63
CA TRP A 712 13.79 2.59 -12.78
C TRP A 712 13.33 4.02 -12.46
N THR A 713 13.19 4.36 -11.17
CA THR A 713 12.89 5.71 -10.68
C THR A 713 14.11 6.60 -10.49
N GLU A 714 15.34 6.08 -10.60
CA GLU A 714 16.55 6.81 -10.21
C GLU A 714 17.68 6.70 -11.25
N CYS A 715 18.19 5.49 -11.49
CA CYS A 715 19.40 5.28 -12.27
C CYS A 715 19.62 3.81 -12.66
N MET A 716 20.55 3.60 -13.58
CA MET A 716 20.94 2.28 -14.08
C MET A 716 22.46 2.21 -14.27
N TYR A 717 23.04 1.14 -13.74
CA TYR A 717 24.47 0.84 -13.78
C TYR A 717 24.73 -0.48 -14.49
N ILE A 718 25.98 -0.65 -14.92
CA ILE A 718 26.51 -1.88 -15.45
C ILE A 718 27.80 -2.26 -14.72
N VAL A 719 28.01 -3.56 -14.56
CA VAL A 719 29.20 -4.10 -13.89
C VAL A 719 29.53 -5.47 -14.47
N ASP A 720 30.79 -5.91 -14.33
CA ASP A 720 31.17 -7.25 -14.75
C ASP A 720 30.46 -8.34 -13.92
N PRO A 721 30.20 -9.53 -14.50
CA PRO A 721 29.43 -10.56 -13.81
C PRO A 721 30.10 -11.12 -12.55
N ALA A 722 31.44 -11.15 -12.48
CA ALA A 722 32.16 -11.73 -11.35
C ALA A 722 32.07 -10.82 -10.12
N THR A 723 32.22 -9.51 -10.32
CA THR A 723 32.05 -8.49 -9.27
C THR A 723 30.61 -8.46 -8.78
N PHE A 724 29.63 -8.52 -9.68
CA PHE A 724 28.21 -8.56 -9.31
C PHE A 724 27.86 -9.77 -8.43
N GLU A 725 28.31 -10.96 -8.80
CA GLU A 725 28.05 -12.17 -8.01
C GLU A 725 28.77 -12.17 -6.66
N THR A 726 29.96 -11.55 -6.59
CA THR A 726 30.70 -11.39 -5.33
C THR A 726 29.95 -10.46 -4.37
N HIS A 727 29.49 -9.31 -4.88
CA HIS A 727 28.65 -8.39 -4.11
C HIS A 727 27.38 -9.06 -3.60
N ARG A 728 26.65 -9.74 -4.50
CA ARG A 728 25.41 -10.43 -4.16
C ARG A 728 25.58 -11.52 -3.09
N LYS A 729 26.72 -12.22 -3.08
CA LYS A 729 27.06 -13.20 -2.04
C LYS A 729 27.37 -12.52 -0.70
N ASN A 730 28.10 -11.41 -0.73
CA ASN A 730 28.41 -10.63 0.47
C ASN A 730 27.16 -10.02 1.08
N ASP A 731 26.23 -9.50 0.27
CA ASP A 731 24.93 -8.98 0.75
C ASP A 731 24.11 -10.07 1.43
N LYS A 732 24.05 -11.27 0.83
CA LYS A 732 23.36 -12.42 1.43
C LYS A 732 23.99 -12.78 2.76
N LYS A 733 25.32 -12.86 2.82
CA LYS A 733 26.06 -13.18 4.06
C LYS A 733 25.88 -12.09 5.13
N ALA A 734 25.96 -10.81 4.77
CA ALA A 734 25.73 -9.69 5.66
C ALA A 734 24.27 -9.63 6.16
N SER A 735 23.30 -10.04 5.33
CA SER A 735 21.89 -10.16 5.74
C SER A 735 21.64 -11.33 6.70
N GLU A 736 22.42 -12.41 6.59
CA GLU A 736 22.41 -13.54 7.52
C GLU A 736 23.12 -13.18 8.84
N ASP A 737 24.26 -12.48 8.78
CA ASP A 737 25.01 -12.01 9.95
C ASP A 737 24.24 -10.92 10.72
N LYS A 738 23.56 -9.99 10.05
CA LYS A 738 22.67 -8.98 10.69
C LYS A 738 21.44 -9.61 11.38
N LYS A 739 21.00 -10.81 10.98
CA LYS A 739 19.95 -11.56 11.69
C LYS A 739 20.43 -12.17 13.00
N SER A 740 21.75 -12.31 13.20
CA SER A 740 22.33 -12.79 14.46
C SER A 740 22.55 -11.69 15.51
N SER A 741 22.52 -10.40 15.12
CA SER A 741 22.93 -9.29 16.00
C SER A 741 21.89 -8.18 16.23
N LYS A 742 20.63 -8.31 15.78
CA LYS A 742 19.55 -7.36 16.12
C LYS A 742 18.34 -8.10 16.70
N GLN A 743 18.36 -8.28 18.02
CA GLN A 743 17.13 -8.26 18.83
C GLN A 743 16.96 -6.82 19.33
N SER A 744 15.73 -6.30 19.25
CA SER A 744 15.26 -4.96 19.66
C SER A 744 15.30 -3.83 18.62
N SER A 745 14.19 -3.67 17.89
CA SER A 745 13.36 -2.44 17.79
C SER A 745 12.48 -2.51 16.52
N ASP A 746 11.24 -2.98 16.66
CA ASP A 746 10.23 -2.90 15.59
C ASP A 746 9.36 -1.67 15.84
N SER A 747 9.46 -0.69 14.95
CA SER A 747 8.44 0.33 14.70
C SER A 747 7.56 -0.16 13.56
N GLU A 748 6.27 -0.35 13.85
CA GLU A 748 5.23 -0.48 12.83
C GLU A 748 5.09 0.87 12.11
N GLU A 749 5.65 0.97 10.92
CA GLU A 749 5.30 2.01 9.95
C GLU A 749 4.88 1.31 8.66
N THR A 750 3.84 1.84 8.02
CA THR A 750 3.68 1.82 6.56
C THR A 750 5.05 1.87 5.89
N PRO A 751 5.34 1.08 4.84
CA PRO A 751 6.66 1.15 4.21
C PRO A 751 6.95 2.61 3.90
N GLN A 752 7.91 3.19 4.63
CA GLN A 752 8.38 4.54 4.36
C GLN A 752 8.77 4.54 2.89
N LEU A 753 8.17 5.45 2.12
CA LEU A 753 8.47 5.67 0.71
C LEU A 753 9.87 6.29 0.49
N ASP A 754 10.67 6.40 1.55
CA ASP A 754 12.08 6.75 1.49
C ASP A 754 12.87 5.52 1.01
N GLY A 755 12.95 5.40 -0.31
CA GLY A 755 13.74 4.36 -0.96
C GLY A 755 15.19 4.42 -0.48
N ASP A 756 15.63 3.39 0.22
CA ASP A 756 17.03 3.17 0.62
C ASP A 756 17.94 3.46 -0.60
N SER A 757 18.83 4.44 -0.49
CA SER A 757 19.65 4.91 -1.62
C SER A 757 20.41 3.73 -2.23
N LEU A 758 20.35 3.55 -3.55
CA LEU A 758 20.98 2.41 -4.22
C LEU A 758 22.49 2.39 -3.93
N GLU A 759 22.97 1.34 -3.25
CA GLU A 759 24.40 1.13 -3.04
C GLU A 759 25.08 0.80 -4.37
N VAL A 760 26.07 1.61 -4.75
CA VAL A 760 26.80 1.46 -6.00
C VAL A 760 27.94 0.46 -5.80
N ILE A 761 27.86 -0.67 -6.52
CA ILE A 761 28.89 -1.71 -6.51
C ILE A 761 30.20 -1.11 -7.05
N PRO A 762 31.33 -1.17 -6.32
CA PRO A 762 32.61 -0.66 -6.80
C PRO A 762 32.99 -1.24 -8.17
N GLY A 763 33.49 -0.40 -9.08
CA GLY A 763 33.80 -0.78 -10.45
C GLY A 763 32.61 -0.73 -11.42
N SER A 764 31.42 -0.34 -10.95
CA SER A 764 30.27 -0.11 -11.83
C SER A 764 30.43 1.14 -12.68
N GLN A 765 29.89 1.08 -13.91
CA GLN A 765 29.77 2.23 -14.81
C GLN A 765 28.30 2.69 -14.84
N LEU A 766 28.07 4.00 -14.74
CA LEU A 766 26.74 4.59 -14.87
C LEU A 766 26.32 4.58 -16.35
N LEU A 767 25.13 4.07 -16.65
CA LEU A 767 24.53 4.11 -17.98
C LEU A 767 23.47 5.21 -18.12
N TRP A 768 22.65 5.39 -17.09
CA TRP A 768 21.55 6.35 -17.10
C TRP A 768 21.21 6.83 -15.69
N ARG A 769 20.76 8.08 -15.59
CA ARG A 769 20.18 8.68 -14.38
C ARG A 769 18.98 9.54 -14.76
N ILE A 770 17.95 9.52 -13.93
CA ILE A 770 16.75 10.33 -14.11
C ILE A 770 17.08 11.82 -13.95
N ALA A 771 16.43 12.67 -14.76
CA ALA A 771 16.47 14.11 -14.54
C ALA A 771 15.64 14.47 -13.29
N PRO A 772 16.10 15.40 -12.44
CA PRO A 772 15.31 15.86 -11.30
C PRO A 772 14.02 16.53 -11.80
N ARG A 773 12.93 16.33 -11.07
CA ARG A 773 11.66 17.02 -11.34
C ARG A 773 11.79 18.51 -10.98
N PRO A 774 11.10 19.40 -11.72
CA PRO A 774 11.07 20.81 -11.35
C PRO A 774 10.33 21.02 -10.02
N VAL A 775 10.63 22.11 -9.31
CA VAL A 775 10.11 22.38 -7.96
C VAL A 775 8.58 22.43 -7.90
N ASN A 776 7.94 22.91 -8.96
CA ASN A 776 6.48 22.99 -9.09
C ASN A 776 5.83 21.68 -9.59
N SER A 777 6.59 20.60 -9.77
CA SER A 777 6.07 19.31 -10.29
C SER A 777 4.88 18.80 -9.48
N ALA A 778 4.94 18.82 -8.15
CA ALA A 778 3.86 18.32 -7.29
C ALA A 778 2.54 19.07 -7.46
N GLN A 779 2.61 20.36 -7.81
CA GLN A 779 1.45 21.21 -8.08
C GLN A 779 0.93 21.01 -9.52
N MET A 780 1.78 20.54 -10.42
CA MET A 780 1.52 20.35 -11.85
C MET A 780 1.49 18.87 -12.22
N TYR A 781 0.62 18.11 -11.55
CA TYR A 781 0.33 16.70 -11.87
C TYR A 781 1.56 15.76 -11.85
N ASN A 782 2.61 16.10 -11.09
CA ASN A 782 3.89 15.39 -11.03
C ASN A 782 4.64 15.32 -12.37
N PHE A 783 4.47 16.33 -13.23
CA PHE A 783 5.10 16.40 -14.54
C PHE A 783 6.62 16.62 -14.45
N THR A 784 7.36 15.94 -15.33
CA THR A 784 8.75 16.29 -15.62
C THR A 784 8.81 17.57 -16.45
N THR A 785 9.96 18.24 -16.50
CA THR A 785 10.16 19.39 -17.41
C THR A 785 9.84 19.03 -18.86
N PHE A 786 10.21 17.83 -19.30
CA PHE A 786 9.87 17.32 -20.62
C PHE A 786 8.34 17.20 -20.82
N ALA A 787 7.61 16.70 -19.82
CA ALA A 787 6.16 16.55 -19.89
C ALA A 787 5.42 17.90 -19.92
N MET A 788 5.92 18.90 -19.20
CA MET A 788 5.35 20.26 -19.21
C MET A 788 5.42 20.93 -20.59
N GLN A 789 6.38 20.54 -21.43
CA GLN A 789 6.54 21.09 -22.79
C GLN A 789 5.67 20.39 -23.85
N LEU A 790 5.00 19.28 -23.51
CA LEU A 790 4.34 18.45 -24.52
C LEU A 790 3.12 19.11 -25.15
N ASN A 791 2.33 19.81 -24.34
CA ASN A 791 1.06 20.42 -24.76
C ASN A 791 1.16 21.93 -25.03
N GLU A 792 2.39 22.48 -24.97
CA GLU A 792 2.62 23.89 -25.29
C GLU A 792 2.19 24.19 -26.74
N LEU A 793 1.36 25.22 -26.89
CA LEU A 793 0.84 25.68 -28.16
C LEU A 793 1.17 27.17 -28.32
N ASP A 794 2.08 27.47 -29.22
CA ASP A 794 2.35 28.83 -29.67
C ASP A 794 1.76 29.06 -31.07
N LYS A 795 1.79 30.33 -31.51
CA LYS A 795 1.22 30.75 -32.80
C LYS A 795 1.97 30.18 -34.01
N GLU A 796 3.24 29.82 -33.87
CA GLU A 796 4.04 29.27 -34.96
C GLU A 796 3.69 27.80 -35.18
N ILE A 797 3.56 27.05 -34.09
CA ILE A 797 3.11 25.66 -34.07
C ILE A 797 1.68 25.56 -34.60
N GLU A 798 0.76 26.42 -34.13
CA GLU A 798 -0.67 26.39 -34.51
C GLU A 798 -0.90 26.45 -36.03
N VAL A 799 -0.05 27.18 -36.77
CA VAL A 799 -0.16 27.33 -38.23
C VAL A 799 0.32 26.08 -38.99
N VAL A 800 1.17 25.26 -38.37
CA VAL A 800 1.86 24.15 -39.04
C VAL A 800 1.26 22.79 -38.71
N ILE A 801 0.72 22.61 -37.51
CA ILE A 801 0.16 21.33 -37.06
C ILE A 801 -1.18 21.01 -37.76
N PRO A 802 -1.54 19.73 -37.91
CA PRO A 802 -2.86 19.36 -38.41
C PRO A 802 -3.95 19.69 -37.38
N LYS A 803 -5.19 19.93 -37.86
CA LYS A 803 -6.38 20.10 -37.00
C LYS A 803 -6.70 18.91 -36.07
N THR A 804 -6.04 17.78 -36.27
CA THR A 804 -6.16 16.56 -35.45
C THR A 804 -5.12 16.48 -34.34
N ASP A 805 -4.20 17.45 -34.22
CA ASP A 805 -3.16 17.47 -33.20
C ASP A 805 -3.74 17.68 -31.80
N SER A 806 -3.33 16.86 -30.83
CA SER A 806 -3.82 16.89 -29.45
C SER A 806 -3.69 18.25 -28.77
N ARG A 807 -2.76 19.13 -29.19
CA ARG A 807 -2.67 20.50 -28.64
C ARG A 807 -3.89 21.35 -28.92
N LEU A 808 -4.62 21.06 -30.00
CA LEU A 808 -5.85 21.77 -30.39
C LEU A 808 -7.11 21.17 -29.73
N ARG A 809 -6.94 20.18 -28.84
CA ARG A 809 -8.04 19.45 -28.24
C ARG A 809 -8.65 20.24 -27.06
N PRO A 810 -9.92 20.70 -27.16
CA PRO A 810 -10.44 21.73 -26.26
C PRO A 810 -10.65 21.26 -24.81
N ASP A 811 -10.96 19.98 -24.57
CA ASP A 811 -11.12 19.47 -23.19
C ASP A 811 -9.79 19.39 -22.44
N ILE A 812 -8.68 19.13 -23.14
CA ILE A 812 -7.33 19.15 -22.57
C ILE A 812 -6.92 20.59 -22.24
N GLN A 813 -7.09 21.51 -23.20
CA GLN A 813 -6.74 22.93 -23.01
C GLN A 813 -7.53 23.56 -21.85
N ALA A 814 -8.83 23.29 -21.75
CA ALA A 814 -9.65 23.79 -20.65
C ALA A 814 -9.16 23.28 -19.28
N MET A 815 -8.82 21.98 -19.19
CA MET A 815 -8.28 21.40 -17.95
C MET A 815 -6.93 21.99 -17.58
N GLU A 816 -6.03 22.20 -18.56
CA GLU A 816 -4.72 22.80 -18.35
C GLU A 816 -4.82 24.26 -17.87
N ASN A 817 -5.80 25.01 -18.36
CA ASN A 817 -6.10 26.38 -17.92
C ASN A 817 -6.85 26.45 -16.58
N GLY A 818 -7.18 25.31 -15.97
CA GLY A 818 -7.89 25.23 -14.69
C GLY A 818 -9.42 25.34 -14.79
N ASP A 819 -9.99 25.39 -15.99
CA ASP A 819 -11.45 25.39 -16.22
C ASP A 819 -11.99 23.95 -16.31
N ILE A 820 -12.26 23.38 -15.15
CA ILE A 820 -12.69 21.97 -15.01
C ILE A 820 -14.11 21.76 -15.55
N ASP A 821 -14.98 22.77 -15.46
CA ASP A 821 -16.37 22.68 -15.94
C ASP A 821 -16.40 22.66 -17.46
N LEU A 822 -15.68 23.58 -18.12
CA LEU A 822 -15.53 23.60 -19.57
C LEU A 822 -14.86 22.33 -20.08
N ALA A 823 -13.82 21.85 -19.39
CA ALA A 823 -13.15 20.60 -19.75
C ALA A 823 -14.12 19.40 -19.73
N SER A 824 -14.99 19.33 -18.73
CA SER A 824 -16.01 18.28 -18.61
C SER A 824 -17.06 18.36 -19.72
N GLU A 825 -17.53 19.56 -20.04
CA GLU A 825 -18.49 19.80 -21.14
C GLU A 825 -17.91 19.43 -22.50
N GLU A 826 -16.73 19.94 -22.83
CA GLU A 826 -16.04 19.67 -24.10
C GLU A 826 -15.70 18.20 -24.25
N LYS A 827 -15.26 17.54 -23.17
CA LYS A 827 -14.99 16.09 -23.19
C LYS A 827 -16.23 15.30 -23.57
N LYS A 828 -17.37 15.64 -22.97
CA LYS A 828 -18.66 15.01 -23.28
C LYS A 828 -19.04 15.24 -24.75
N ARG A 829 -18.90 16.48 -25.24
CA ARG A 829 -19.19 16.86 -26.64
C ARG A 829 -18.34 16.06 -27.63
N LEU A 830 -17.04 15.95 -27.37
CA LEU A 830 -16.08 15.19 -28.19
C LEU A 830 -16.40 13.68 -28.22
N GLU A 831 -16.64 13.08 -27.05
CA GLU A 831 -17.00 11.65 -26.97
C GLU A 831 -18.36 11.34 -27.63
N GLU A 832 -19.31 12.26 -27.58
CA GLU A 832 -20.59 12.17 -28.30
C GLU A 832 -20.40 12.30 -29.83
N LYS A 833 -19.62 13.29 -30.29
CA LYS A 833 -19.26 13.45 -31.71
C LYS A 833 -18.60 12.19 -32.27
N GLN A 834 -17.65 11.61 -31.55
CA GLN A 834 -17.00 10.35 -31.93
C GLN A 834 -17.99 9.18 -32.03
N ARG A 835 -18.87 9.01 -31.02
CA ARG A 835 -19.89 7.95 -31.03
C ARG A 835 -20.87 8.09 -32.19
N ALA A 836 -21.30 9.32 -32.50
CA ALA A 836 -22.16 9.61 -33.63
C ALA A 836 -21.46 9.30 -34.97
N ALA A 837 -20.21 9.74 -35.15
CA ALA A 837 -19.43 9.47 -36.35
C ALA A 837 -19.21 7.96 -36.58
N ARG A 838 -18.92 7.19 -35.52
CA ARG A 838 -18.84 5.72 -35.58
C ARG A 838 -20.16 5.08 -36.00
N LYS A 839 -21.29 5.53 -35.42
CA LYS A 839 -22.63 5.03 -35.76
C LYS A 839 -22.99 5.34 -37.21
N ASN A 840 -22.58 6.49 -37.74
CA ASN A 840 -22.82 6.86 -39.14
C ASN A 840 -22.00 5.99 -40.10
N ARG A 841 -20.70 5.77 -39.84
CA ARG A 841 -19.87 4.85 -40.64
C ARG A 841 -20.40 3.43 -40.68
N SER A 842 -20.87 2.92 -39.53
CA SER A 842 -21.48 1.59 -39.44
C SER A 842 -22.76 1.45 -40.28
N LYS A 843 -23.41 2.56 -40.69
CA LYS A 843 -24.59 2.54 -41.56
C LYS A 843 -24.25 2.69 -43.03
N SER A 844 -23.13 3.33 -43.36
CA SER A 844 -22.70 3.58 -44.74
C SER A 844 -21.78 2.51 -45.32
N ASP A 845 -21.37 1.51 -44.50
CA ASP A 845 -20.37 0.50 -44.85
C ASP A 845 -18.99 1.09 -45.19
N ASP A 846 -18.76 2.35 -44.78
CA ASP A 846 -17.47 3.02 -44.94
C ASP A 846 -16.48 2.58 -43.87
N GLU A 847 -15.34 2.04 -44.28
CA GLU A 847 -14.23 1.75 -43.38
C GLU A 847 -13.47 3.02 -42.98
N TRP A 848 -13.03 3.09 -41.72
CA TRP A 848 -12.16 4.16 -41.26
C TRP A 848 -10.78 4.01 -41.90
N LYS A 849 -10.41 4.95 -42.76
CA LYS A 849 -9.08 5.01 -43.37
C LYS A 849 -8.12 5.76 -42.46
N MET A 850 -7.26 5.01 -41.78
CA MET A 850 -6.00 5.50 -41.21
C MET A 850 -5.21 6.35 -42.22
N ARG A 851 -4.57 7.42 -41.74
CA ARG A 851 -3.86 8.34 -42.63
C ARG A 851 -2.36 8.11 -42.63
N TRP A 852 -1.77 7.95 -41.45
CA TRP A 852 -0.32 8.03 -41.30
C TRP A 852 0.32 6.68 -40.97
N PHE A 853 -0.49 5.68 -40.62
CA PHE A 853 -0.03 4.33 -40.31
C PHE A 853 -0.84 3.28 -41.06
N HIS A 854 -0.22 2.13 -41.31
CA HIS A 854 -0.87 0.96 -41.88
C HIS A 854 -0.46 -0.31 -41.13
N GLN A 855 -1.34 -1.32 -41.12
CA GLN A 855 -1.00 -2.61 -40.52
C GLN A 855 -0.02 -3.37 -41.42
N GLY A 856 1.02 -3.92 -40.83
CA GLY A 856 2.01 -4.73 -41.53
C GLY A 856 2.82 -5.61 -40.58
N PRO A 857 3.56 -6.60 -41.09
CA PRO A 857 4.49 -7.37 -40.26
C PRO A 857 5.70 -6.50 -39.88
N ASN A 858 6.07 -6.50 -38.62
CA ASN A 858 7.31 -5.92 -38.14
C ASN A 858 8.49 -6.57 -38.90
N PRO A 859 9.39 -5.78 -39.51
CA PRO A 859 10.40 -6.29 -40.43
C PRO A 859 11.46 -7.18 -39.75
N HIS A 860 11.57 -7.15 -38.42
CA HIS A 860 12.63 -7.86 -37.69
C HIS A 860 12.15 -9.14 -37.01
N ASN A 861 10.90 -9.19 -36.54
CA ASN A 861 10.38 -10.36 -35.83
C ASN A 861 9.08 -10.95 -36.43
N GLY A 862 8.52 -10.33 -37.47
CA GLY A 862 7.34 -10.82 -38.19
C GLY A 862 6.00 -10.70 -37.44
N SER A 863 5.98 -10.10 -36.25
CA SER A 863 4.74 -9.82 -35.51
C SER A 863 3.87 -8.77 -36.22
N GLN A 864 2.56 -8.74 -35.97
CA GLN A 864 1.72 -7.65 -36.47
C GLN A 864 2.06 -6.33 -35.77
N ASP A 865 2.17 -5.26 -36.55
CA ASP A 865 2.50 -3.92 -36.08
C ASP A 865 1.79 -2.84 -36.92
N TRP A 866 1.90 -1.58 -36.49
CA TRP A 866 1.46 -0.41 -37.22
C TRP A 866 2.67 0.37 -37.74
N LEU A 867 2.87 0.33 -39.05
CA LEU A 867 4.02 0.91 -39.73
C LEU A 867 3.68 2.31 -40.27
N PHE A 868 4.61 3.24 -40.14
CA PHE A 868 4.46 4.61 -40.63
C PHE A 868 4.42 4.65 -42.17
N SER A 869 3.48 5.40 -42.73
CA SER A 869 3.20 5.48 -44.17
C SER A 869 3.90 6.64 -44.89
N ASN A 870 4.77 7.40 -44.20
CA ASN A 870 5.38 8.66 -44.67
C ASN A 870 4.33 9.75 -45.00
N GLY A 871 4.78 10.93 -45.45
CA GLY A 871 3.91 12.02 -45.92
C GLY A 871 3.37 12.97 -44.84
N TYR A 872 3.38 12.58 -43.56
CA TYR A 872 2.92 13.46 -42.47
C TYR A 872 3.67 14.79 -42.43
N TRP A 873 5.00 14.73 -42.60
CA TRP A 873 5.88 15.90 -42.52
C TRP A 873 5.86 16.78 -43.77
N ASP A 874 5.13 16.40 -44.83
CA ASP A 874 4.98 17.20 -46.06
C ASP A 874 3.95 18.32 -45.91
N ARG A 875 3.21 18.34 -44.78
CA ARG A 875 2.24 19.38 -44.38
C ARG A 875 1.02 19.54 -45.31
N ASP A 876 0.71 18.56 -46.16
CA ASP A 876 -0.56 18.53 -46.91
C ASP A 876 -1.68 17.89 -46.07
N TYR A 877 -2.47 18.75 -45.41
CA TYR A 877 -3.56 18.35 -44.50
C TYR A 877 -4.96 18.62 -45.03
N SER A 878 -5.08 18.82 -46.35
CA SER A 878 -6.33 19.20 -47.02
C SER A 878 -7.51 18.23 -46.81
N GLN A 879 -7.24 16.95 -46.52
CA GLN A 879 -8.27 15.89 -46.37
C GLN A 879 -8.28 15.19 -45.00
N LEU A 880 -8.00 15.92 -43.92
CA LEU A 880 -8.02 15.35 -42.56
C LEU A 880 -9.42 15.25 -41.95
N PRO A 881 -9.67 14.25 -41.08
CA PRO A 881 -10.94 14.13 -40.37
C PRO A 881 -11.14 15.30 -39.42
N ASP A 882 -12.40 15.72 -39.24
CA ASP A 882 -12.78 16.68 -38.22
C ASP A 882 -13.24 15.95 -36.96
N ILE A 883 -12.37 15.95 -35.94
CA ILE A 883 -12.55 15.16 -34.71
C ILE A 883 -12.84 16.00 -33.46
N TYR A 884 -12.53 17.30 -33.49
CA TYR A 884 -12.78 18.21 -32.37
C TYR A 884 -14.10 18.96 -32.48
#